data_AF-A0A0P6YHP4-F1
#
_entry.id   AF-A0A0P6YHP4-F1
#
_cell.length_a   1.000
_cell.length_b   1.000
_cell.length_c   1.000
_cell.angle_alpha   90.00
_cell.angle_beta   90.00
_cell.angle_gamma   90.00
#
_symmetry.space_group_name_H-M   'P 1'
#
loop_
_entity.id
_entity.type
_entity.pdbx_description
1 polymer ?
#
loop_
_entity_poly.entity_id
_entity_poly.type
_entity_poly.pdbx_seq_one_letter_code
_entity_poly.pdbx_strand_id
1 'polypeptide(L)'
;MQRRIIQISSFLAILGLCLAITLVWVLQRSPAQITIGGKTDSPWLVEGFQTKERSELGAYRWTNGQAIIGSPATHTSYLLGLTLVSPVTTTLVQLNAAGHEVLNLPISNAPRYYQIFWQPDASLNWLRWASDQQLSLSSELQVLEGSDQRELGVVVQNLSWAPAGRLSLLPFAWITALVVSLTALIRPQQRKAWLWLAATALGASLILGGLTWLANDQAVWWPIRFAPSLLILPLAALALLRWPWQGWQQALPVLSLIGIAAIVMLLSRRWWLVQGPDFGWHSNHGSSAASVFRAHPFYPLGFPLILWLGLLWDGDQLAIGQTAGFISIILTLLLTALIAYRILALRGALLALVLALATPLLLAFGVVASSDSVQLPAYLAALLVLLWQPALSKRRVALAGLLLGVAYLFRFQSIVMMVLVLPWLWLQALPVPERWPQRLGRFFGPILLVMGFVLGSAPQWVLDIRDTGRPFFSQQYENIWQAAYNRVDPVVAADSPDAIATTASETGLYDIVAFDPYGLFGHWQANLSQFFSFTLHTIFIWPFGLLMLLGLGLALLKRADARLSLLAWLSLCYILIIALTWNKDRFYLPIVPLLLVLGAYWLEWLRGQAWRWPRGSRWLAEAAQAVCLAWALSHLSAIDPILRVYGSLK
;
A
#
# COMPACT_ATOMS: atom_id res chain seq x y z
N MET A 1 16.66 -24.36 -37.73
CA MET A 1 15.19 -24.47 -37.52
C MET A 1 14.79 -24.27 -36.05
N GLN A 2 15.32 -25.06 -35.09
CA GLN A 2 15.03 -24.90 -33.65
C GLN A 2 15.20 -23.47 -33.10
N ARG A 3 16.26 -22.75 -33.50
CA ARG A 3 16.49 -21.35 -33.09
C ARG A 3 15.37 -20.40 -33.54
N ARG A 4 14.81 -20.60 -34.74
CA ARG A 4 13.69 -19.80 -35.28
C ARG A 4 12.37 -20.19 -34.64
N ILE A 5 12.13 -21.49 -34.40
CA ILE A 5 10.93 -21.96 -33.68
C ILE A 5 10.90 -21.35 -32.28
N ILE A 6 12.02 -21.39 -31.54
CA ILE A 6 12.11 -20.80 -30.19
C ILE A 6 11.88 -19.28 -30.21
N GLN A 7 12.40 -18.56 -31.21
CA GLN A 7 12.13 -17.13 -31.36
C GLN A 7 10.65 -16.84 -31.61
N ILE A 8 10.00 -17.63 -32.46
CA ILE A 8 8.56 -17.52 -32.74
C ILE A 8 7.74 -17.85 -31.50
N SER A 9 8.03 -18.96 -30.80
CA SER A 9 7.33 -19.35 -29.57
C SER A 9 7.48 -18.32 -28.46
N SER A 10 8.63 -17.65 -28.37
CA SER A 10 8.89 -16.64 -27.33
C SER A 10 8.27 -15.30 -27.68
N PHE A 11 8.25 -14.93 -28.97
CA PHE A 11 7.43 -13.81 -29.44
C PHE A 11 5.97 -14.07 -29.10
N LEU A 12 5.45 -15.29 -29.33
CA LEU A 12 4.09 -15.68 -28.97
C LEU A 12 3.85 -15.70 -27.46
N ALA A 13 4.82 -16.06 -26.62
CA ALA A 13 4.70 -16.05 -25.16
C ALA A 13 4.72 -14.63 -24.57
N ILE A 14 5.60 -13.75 -25.09
CA ILE A 14 5.60 -12.32 -24.74
C ILE A 14 4.32 -11.68 -25.24
N LEU A 15 3.89 -11.98 -26.47
CA LEU A 15 2.63 -11.53 -27.02
C LEU A 15 1.45 -12.04 -26.18
N GLY A 16 1.50 -13.29 -25.70
CA GLY A 16 0.52 -13.90 -24.80
C GLY A 16 0.49 -13.25 -23.42
N LEU A 17 1.65 -12.88 -22.86
CA LEU A 17 1.74 -12.14 -21.60
C LEU A 17 1.25 -10.70 -21.77
N CYS A 18 1.65 -10.02 -22.85
CA CYS A 18 1.15 -8.70 -23.22
C CYS A 18 -0.37 -8.74 -23.47
N LEU A 19 -0.88 -9.78 -24.14
CA LEU A 19 -2.31 -10.03 -24.33
C LEU A 19 -3.00 -10.32 -23.00
N ALA A 20 -2.39 -11.06 -22.08
CA ALA A 20 -2.94 -11.33 -20.76
C ALA A 20 -2.95 -10.08 -19.87
N ILE A 21 -1.90 -9.25 -19.92
CA ILE A 21 -1.85 -7.93 -19.26
C ILE A 21 -2.91 -7.01 -19.87
N THR A 22 -3.01 -7.00 -21.20
CA THR A 22 -4.04 -6.26 -21.93
C THR A 22 -5.42 -6.77 -21.55
N LEU A 23 -5.61 -8.09 -21.44
CA LEU A 23 -6.86 -8.73 -21.08
C LEU A 23 -7.21 -8.42 -19.62
N VAL A 24 -6.27 -8.44 -18.68
CA VAL A 24 -6.49 -8.07 -17.28
C VAL A 24 -6.87 -6.59 -17.17
N TRP A 25 -6.19 -5.71 -17.90
CA TRP A 25 -6.53 -4.28 -17.98
C TRP A 25 -7.89 -4.06 -18.65
N VAL A 26 -8.21 -4.87 -19.66
CA VAL A 26 -9.52 -4.98 -20.31
C VAL A 26 -10.55 -5.69 -19.43
N LEU A 27 -10.19 -6.46 -18.41
CA LEU A 27 -11.13 -7.14 -17.52
C LEU A 27 -11.36 -6.33 -16.24
N GLN A 28 -10.48 -5.38 -15.91
CA GLN A 28 -10.77 -4.26 -15.02
C GLN A 28 -11.85 -3.29 -15.58
N ARG A 29 -12.45 -3.61 -16.75
CA ARG A 29 -13.61 -2.98 -17.42
C ARG A 29 -14.94 -3.04 -16.65
N SER A 30 -15.00 -3.53 -15.42
CA SER A 30 -16.27 -3.48 -14.69
C SER A 30 -16.74 -2.03 -14.62
N PRO A 31 -17.99 -1.71 -15.02
CA PRO A 31 -18.53 -0.37 -14.81
C PRO A 31 -18.29 -0.04 -13.35
N ALA A 32 -17.53 1.02 -13.08
CA ALA A 32 -17.23 1.43 -11.73
C ALA A 32 -18.49 2.08 -11.19
N GLN A 33 -19.46 1.27 -10.75
CA GLN A 33 -20.61 1.74 -10.00
C GLN A 33 -20.17 1.98 -8.57
N ILE A 34 -20.25 3.22 -8.14
CA ILE A 34 -19.83 3.63 -6.80
C ILE A 34 -21.01 4.34 -6.15
N THR A 35 -21.49 3.76 -5.06
CA THR A 35 -22.46 4.39 -4.19
C THR A 35 -21.75 5.48 -3.40
N ILE A 36 -22.16 6.73 -3.60
CA ILE A 36 -21.61 7.88 -2.88
C ILE A 36 -22.17 7.87 -1.46
N GLY A 37 -21.35 8.22 -0.47
CA GLY A 37 -21.74 8.07 0.93
C GLY A 37 -21.71 6.62 1.44
N GLY A 38 -21.14 5.65 0.70
CA GLY A 38 -20.85 4.30 1.24
C GLY A 38 -19.84 4.31 2.40
N LYS A 39 -19.44 3.13 2.95
CA LYS A 39 -18.42 3.04 4.04
C LYS A 39 -17.08 3.69 3.66
N THR A 40 -16.77 3.77 2.38
CA THR A 40 -15.65 4.52 1.79
C THR A 40 -16.22 5.39 0.69
N ASP A 41 -15.90 6.69 0.69
CA ASP A 41 -16.25 7.53 -0.45
C ASP A 41 -15.49 7.10 -1.70
N SER A 42 -16.10 7.36 -2.84
CA SER A 42 -15.47 7.13 -4.12
C SER A 42 -14.15 7.92 -4.20
N PRO A 43 -13.03 7.32 -4.62
CA PRO A 43 -11.82 8.08 -4.94
C PRO A 43 -12.01 9.08 -6.11
N TRP A 44 -13.20 9.09 -6.70
CA TRP A 44 -13.60 9.86 -7.87
C TRP A 44 -14.40 11.09 -7.43
N LEU A 45 -14.68 11.25 -6.13
CA LEU A 45 -15.08 12.54 -5.55
C LEU A 45 -13.78 13.25 -5.15
N VAL A 46 -13.39 14.25 -5.94
CA VAL A 46 -12.08 14.89 -5.81
C VAL A 46 -12.16 16.07 -4.84
N GLU A 47 -13.08 17.01 -5.08
CA GLU A 47 -13.18 18.26 -4.32
C GLU A 47 -14.62 18.76 -4.30
N GLY A 48 -14.95 19.65 -3.36
CA GLY A 48 -16.21 20.38 -3.34
C GLY A 48 -17.42 19.58 -2.85
N PHE A 49 -17.18 18.56 -2.03
CA PHE A 49 -18.22 17.78 -1.37
C PHE A 49 -18.19 18.02 0.14
N GLN A 50 -19.35 18.34 0.73
CA GLN A 50 -19.51 18.46 2.18
C GLN A 50 -19.55 17.09 2.87
N THR A 51 -19.64 17.08 4.21
CA THR A 51 -19.73 15.89 5.04
C THR A 51 -20.78 14.89 4.56
N LYS A 52 -20.45 13.61 4.70
CA LYS A 52 -21.32 12.49 4.32
C LYS A 52 -22.60 12.54 5.15
N GLU A 53 -23.72 12.33 4.47
CA GLU A 53 -25.04 12.28 5.09
C GLU A 53 -25.84 11.07 4.59
N ARG A 54 -26.94 10.77 5.27
CA ARG A 54 -27.80 9.64 4.96
C ARG A 54 -29.25 9.95 5.30
N SER A 55 -30.15 9.52 4.43
CA SER A 55 -31.60 9.65 4.60
C SER A 55 -32.31 8.39 4.09
N GLU A 56 -33.64 8.43 4.03
CA GLU A 56 -34.45 7.38 3.37
C GLU A 56 -34.05 7.15 1.90
N LEU A 57 -33.39 8.14 1.28
CA LEU A 57 -32.89 8.06 -0.09
C LEU A 57 -31.54 7.33 -0.21
N GLY A 58 -31.01 6.78 0.89
CA GLY A 58 -29.69 6.16 0.95
C GLY A 58 -28.60 7.12 1.44
N ALA A 59 -27.33 6.74 1.24
CA ALA A 59 -26.20 7.58 1.60
C ALA A 59 -25.82 8.53 0.45
N TYR A 60 -25.32 9.71 0.79
CA TYR A 60 -25.04 10.75 -0.20
C TYR A 60 -24.04 11.80 0.30
N ARG A 61 -23.65 12.71 -0.60
CA ARG A 61 -22.82 13.90 -0.33
C ARG A 61 -23.48 15.13 -0.94
N TRP A 62 -23.47 16.25 -0.23
CA TRP A 62 -23.82 17.56 -0.79
C TRP A 62 -22.63 18.16 -1.53
N THR A 63 -22.87 18.84 -2.64
CA THR A 63 -21.87 19.75 -3.21
C THR A 63 -21.85 21.08 -2.46
N ASN A 64 -20.71 21.77 -2.45
CA ASN A 64 -20.57 23.14 -1.93
C ASN A 64 -20.68 24.19 -3.04
N GLY A 65 -21.55 23.94 -4.03
CA GLY A 65 -21.71 24.78 -5.21
C GLY A 65 -20.90 24.24 -6.39
N GLN A 66 -19.57 24.15 -6.26
CA GLN A 66 -18.72 23.57 -7.30
C GLN A 66 -17.98 22.33 -6.79
N ALA A 67 -18.30 21.17 -7.35
CA ALA A 67 -17.68 19.90 -7.00
C ALA A 67 -16.92 19.28 -8.17
N ILE A 68 -15.83 18.57 -7.91
CA ILE A 68 -15.00 17.96 -8.94
C ILE A 68 -15.14 16.44 -8.87
N ILE A 69 -15.59 15.86 -9.97
CA ILE A 69 -15.71 14.42 -10.16
C ILE A 69 -14.58 13.95 -11.07
N GLY A 70 -13.74 13.05 -10.56
CA GLY A 70 -12.71 12.37 -11.34
C GLY A 70 -13.33 11.31 -12.25
N SER A 71 -12.69 11.08 -13.40
CA SER A 71 -12.96 9.95 -14.28
C SER A 71 -11.71 9.09 -14.40
N PRO A 72 -11.85 7.83 -14.81
CA PRO A 72 -10.70 7.00 -15.10
C PRO A 72 -10.06 7.52 -16.40
N ALA A 73 -8.77 7.26 -16.61
CA ALA A 73 -8.02 7.72 -17.78
C ALA A 73 -7.92 6.66 -18.91
N THR A 74 -8.84 5.70 -18.96
CA THR A 74 -8.67 4.48 -19.78
C THR A 74 -9.27 4.55 -21.19
N HIS A 75 -10.24 5.43 -21.45
CA HIS A 75 -11.04 5.44 -22.68
C HIS A 75 -11.26 6.85 -23.24
N THR A 76 -11.53 6.92 -24.55
CA THR A 76 -11.81 8.17 -25.28
C THR A 76 -13.22 8.70 -25.04
N SER A 77 -14.07 7.92 -24.37
CA SER A 77 -15.43 8.31 -24.01
C SER A 77 -15.97 7.43 -22.88
N TYR A 78 -16.98 7.93 -22.19
CA TYR A 78 -17.62 7.26 -21.08
C TYR A 78 -19.13 7.50 -21.08
N LEU A 79 -19.87 6.54 -20.54
CA LEU A 79 -21.22 6.73 -20.05
C LEU A 79 -21.13 6.98 -18.54
N LEU A 80 -21.28 8.24 -18.16
CA LEU A 80 -21.39 8.70 -16.79
C LEU A 80 -22.84 8.51 -16.32
N GLY A 81 -23.08 7.58 -15.40
CA GLY A 81 -24.37 7.42 -14.72
C GLY A 81 -24.33 8.13 -13.38
N LEU A 82 -25.21 9.10 -13.15
CA LEU A 82 -25.14 9.96 -11.96
C LEU A 82 -26.54 10.26 -11.42
N THR A 83 -26.75 10.08 -10.10
CA THR A 83 -28.04 10.36 -9.44
C THR A 83 -27.96 11.67 -8.67
N LEU A 84 -28.79 12.65 -9.03
CA LEU A 84 -28.86 13.97 -8.40
C LEU A 84 -30.20 14.23 -7.73
N VAL A 85 -30.15 14.96 -6.62
CA VAL A 85 -31.33 15.48 -5.92
C VAL A 85 -31.08 16.94 -5.58
N SER A 86 -32.07 17.80 -5.83
CA SER A 86 -32.02 19.20 -5.40
C SER A 86 -32.63 19.35 -4.00
N PRO A 87 -32.11 20.24 -3.12
CA PRO A 87 -32.60 20.37 -1.76
C PRO A 87 -34.02 20.93 -1.66
N VAL A 88 -34.39 21.91 -2.50
CA VAL A 88 -35.64 22.67 -2.32
C VAL A 88 -36.43 22.79 -3.62
N THR A 89 -35.83 23.37 -4.66
CA THR A 89 -36.53 23.67 -5.93
C THR A 89 -35.82 23.07 -7.13
N THR A 90 -36.36 23.27 -8.34
CA THR A 90 -35.67 22.83 -9.55
C THR A 90 -34.39 23.65 -9.75
N THR A 91 -33.23 23.00 -9.67
CA THR A 91 -31.91 23.64 -9.80
C THR A 91 -31.26 23.21 -11.09
N LEU A 92 -30.59 24.15 -11.77
CA LEU A 92 -29.75 23.84 -12.92
C LEU A 92 -28.36 23.44 -12.44
N VAL A 93 -27.93 22.24 -12.80
CA VAL A 93 -26.54 21.81 -12.61
C VAL A 93 -25.81 21.88 -13.94
N GLN A 94 -24.73 22.63 -13.95
CA GLN A 94 -23.82 22.71 -15.08
C GLN A 94 -22.70 21.69 -14.90
N LEU A 95 -22.52 20.84 -15.89
CA LEU A 95 -21.36 19.97 -15.99
C LEU A 95 -20.34 20.63 -16.90
N ASN A 96 -19.16 20.88 -16.36
CA ASN A 96 -18.05 21.52 -17.05
C ASN A 96 -16.86 20.56 -17.14
N ALA A 97 -16.17 20.52 -18.28
CA ALA A 97 -14.92 19.80 -18.47
C ALA A 97 -13.84 20.78 -18.93
N ALA A 98 -12.75 20.88 -18.17
CA ALA A 98 -11.65 21.81 -18.46
C ALA A 98 -12.10 23.27 -18.68
N GLY A 99 -13.11 23.72 -17.93
CA GLY A 99 -13.66 25.08 -18.03
C GLY A 99 -14.67 25.28 -19.17
N HIS A 100 -14.96 24.26 -19.97
CA HIS A 100 -15.98 24.31 -21.00
C HIS A 100 -17.26 23.61 -20.55
N GLU A 101 -18.41 24.22 -20.84
CA GLU A 101 -19.71 23.65 -20.57
C GLU A 101 -19.96 22.41 -21.43
N VAL A 102 -20.25 21.29 -20.77
CA VAL A 102 -20.56 20.01 -21.39
C VAL A 102 -22.07 19.84 -21.50
N LEU A 103 -22.79 20.08 -20.39
CA LEU A 103 -24.22 19.83 -20.31
C LEU A 103 -24.85 20.57 -19.13
N ASN A 104 -26.07 21.07 -19.32
CA ASN A 104 -26.92 21.57 -18.25
C ASN A 104 -28.03 20.56 -17.91
N LEU A 105 -28.15 20.23 -16.63
CA LEU A 105 -29.09 19.25 -16.10
C LEU A 105 -30.11 19.94 -15.20
N PRO A 106 -31.40 19.98 -15.57
CA PRO A 106 -32.44 20.43 -14.66
C PRO A 106 -32.76 19.32 -13.67
N ILE A 107 -32.61 19.58 -12.37
CA ILE A 107 -32.79 18.61 -11.29
C ILE A 107 -33.91 19.05 -10.37
N SER A 108 -34.83 18.14 -10.09
CA SER A 108 -35.94 18.34 -9.15
C SER A 108 -35.57 17.90 -7.73
N ASN A 109 -36.47 18.16 -6.77
CA ASN A 109 -36.40 17.61 -5.41
C ASN A 109 -36.61 16.08 -5.33
N ALA A 110 -37.09 15.44 -6.40
CA ALA A 110 -37.08 13.98 -6.53
C ALA A 110 -35.75 13.49 -7.13
N PRO A 111 -35.17 12.36 -6.65
CA PRO A 111 -33.97 11.79 -7.22
C PRO A 111 -34.13 11.48 -8.70
N ARG A 112 -33.20 11.97 -9.51
CA ARG A 112 -33.14 11.69 -10.95
C ARG A 112 -31.81 11.07 -11.31
N TYR A 113 -31.88 9.96 -12.04
CA TYR A 113 -30.72 9.29 -12.60
C TYR A 113 -30.47 9.78 -14.02
N TYR A 114 -29.27 10.28 -14.27
CA TYR A 114 -28.82 10.75 -15.57
C TYR A 114 -27.79 9.76 -16.13
N GLN A 115 -27.89 9.45 -17.43
CA GLN A 115 -26.86 8.75 -18.18
C GLN A 115 -26.31 9.69 -19.25
N ILE A 116 -25.06 10.07 -19.09
CA ILE A 116 -24.42 11.13 -19.87
C ILE A 116 -23.29 10.49 -20.66
N PHE A 117 -23.42 10.54 -21.97
CA PHE A 117 -22.32 10.17 -22.85
C PHE A 117 -21.34 11.34 -22.92
N TRP A 118 -20.19 11.17 -22.29
CA TRP A 118 -19.14 12.17 -22.24
C TRP A 118 -17.95 11.73 -23.07
N GLN A 119 -17.52 12.58 -23.99
CA GLN A 119 -16.27 12.43 -24.73
C GLN A 119 -15.32 13.53 -24.26
N PRO A 120 -14.25 13.20 -23.51
CA PRO A 120 -13.20 14.16 -23.21
C PRO A 120 -12.65 14.70 -24.54
N ASP A 121 -12.51 16.03 -24.66
CA ASP A 121 -12.12 16.67 -25.91
C ASP A 121 -10.77 16.12 -26.41
N ALA A 122 -10.83 15.39 -27.52
CA ALA A 122 -9.67 14.71 -28.10
C ALA A 122 -8.67 15.68 -28.76
N SER A 123 -9.11 16.92 -29.03
CA SER A 123 -8.31 17.95 -29.69
C SER A 123 -7.24 18.57 -28.78
N LEU A 124 -7.38 18.40 -27.46
CA LEU A 124 -6.47 18.93 -26.45
C LEU A 124 -5.70 17.80 -25.74
N ASN A 125 -4.52 17.52 -26.27
CA ASN A 125 -3.41 16.74 -25.69
C ASN A 125 -3.60 15.22 -25.56
N TRP A 126 -3.02 14.49 -26.51
CA TRP A 126 -2.70 13.05 -26.49
C TRP A 126 -1.98 12.55 -25.20
N LEU A 127 -1.48 13.46 -24.36
CA LEU A 127 -0.86 13.20 -23.05
C LEU A 127 -1.81 13.29 -21.85
N ARG A 128 -3.00 13.90 -21.99
CA ARG A 128 -4.00 13.96 -20.90
C ARG A 128 -4.64 12.60 -20.62
N TRP A 129 -4.48 11.64 -21.54
CA TRP A 129 -4.96 10.25 -21.41
C TRP A 129 -4.26 9.44 -20.31
N ALA A 130 -3.25 10.00 -19.64
CA ALA A 130 -2.59 9.37 -18.49
C ALA A 130 -2.99 9.97 -17.13
N SER A 131 -3.88 10.97 -17.11
CA SER A 131 -4.40 11.57 -15.87
C SER A 131 -5.90 11.42 -15.79
N ASP A 132 -6.41 11.19 -14.58
CA ASP A 132 -7.84 11.25 -14.28
C ASP A 132 -8.41 12.54 -14.88
N GLN A 133 -9.40 12.42 -15.74
CA GLN A 133 -10.09 13.60 -16.26
C GLN A 133 -11.01 14.12 -15.16
N GLN A 134 -11.21 15.43 -15.12
CA GLN A 134 -12.06 16.06 -14.10
C GLN A 134 -13.28 16.67 -14.77
N LEU A 135 -14.43 16.34 -14.21
CA LEU A 135 -15.73 16.90 -14.55
C LEU A 135 -16.17 17.75 -13.36
N SER A 136 -16.26 19.06 -13.55
CA SER A 136 -16.78 19.97 -12.55
C SER A 136 -18.30 19.97 -12.61
N LEU A 137 -18.94 19.75 -11.48
CA LEU A 137 -20.37 19.83 -11.26
C LEU A 137 -20.65 21.14 -10.51
N SER A 138 -21.19 22.13 -11.22
CA SER A 138 -21.53 23.44 -10.68
C SER A 138 -23.04 23.54 -10.48
N SER A 139 -23.47 23.93 -9.29
CA SER A 139 -24.86 24.12 -8.90
C SER A 139 -25.01 25.42 -8.12
N GLU A 140 -26.15 26.09 -8.25
CA GLU A 140 -26.49 27.17 -7.32
C GLU A 140 -26.60 26.64 -5.89
N LEU A 141 -26.08 27.42 -4.93
CA LEU A 141 -26.21 27.13 -3.51
C LEU A 141 -27.62 27.50 -3.04
N GLN A 142 -28.23 26.62 -2.25
CA GLN A 142 -29.53 26.82 -1.64
C GLN A 142 -29.43 26.57 -0.14
N VAL A 143 -30.14 27.37 0.65
CA VAL A 143 -30.30 27.12 2.08
C VAL A 143 -31.33 26.00 2.24
N LEU A 144 -30.99 24.96 3.00
CA LEU A 144 -31.91 23.87 3.26
C LEU A 144 -33.13 24.39 4.03
N GLU A 145 -34.35 24.00 3.65
CA GLU A 145 -35.54 24.40 4.40
C GLU A 145 -35.50 23.82 5.84
N GLY A 146 -35.78 24.66 6.85
CA GLY A 146 -35.84 24.25 8.25
C GLY A 146 -34.78 24.92 9.15
N SER A 147 -34.33 24.21 10.18
CA SER A 147 -33.37 24.74 11.17
C SER A 147 -31.91 24.70 10.69
N ASP A 148 -31.63 24.10 9.53
CA ASP A 148 -30.28 23.95 8.98
C ASP A 148 -29.94 25.12 8.05
N GLN A 149 -29.08 26.02 8.51
CA GLN A 149 -28.68 27.25 7.79
C GLN A 149 -27.53 27.03 6.81
N ARG A 150 -27.14 25.78 6.53
CA ARG A 150 -26.05 25.49 5.58
C ARG A 150 -26.47 25.82 4.15
N GLU A 151 -25.61 26.53 3.43
CA GLU A 151 -25.70 26.72 1.98
C GLU A 151 -25.14 25.49 1.27
N LEU A 152 -26.01 24.72 0.61
CA LEU A 152 -25.67 23.45 -0.03
C LEU A 152 -26.08 23.48 -1.50
N GLY A 153 -25.30 22.82 -2.35
CA GLY A 153 -25.64 22.62 -3.74
C GLY A 153 -26.57 21.43 -3.94
N VAL A 154 -26.23 20.52 -4.84
CA VAL A 154 -27.02 19.31 -5.09
C VAL A 154 -26.49 18.11 -4.31
N VAL A 155 -27.37 17.16 -4.05
CA VAL A 155 -27.04 15.83 -3.53
C VAL A 155 -26.53 14.96 -4.66
N VAL A 156 -25.41 14.27 -4.45
CA VAL A 156 -24.94 13.20 -5.33
C VAL A 156 -25.01 11.86 -4.58
N GLN A 157 -25.77 10.89 -5.13
CA GLN A 157 -26.03 9.60 -4.47
C GLN A 157 -25.32 8.42 -5.12
N ASN A 158 -25.34 8.37 -6.45
CA ASN A 158 -24.67 7.32 -7.21
C ASN A 158 -23.83 7.97 -8.29
N LEU A 159 -22.62 7.45 -8.47
CA LEU A 159 -21.72 7.81 -9.53
C LEU A 159 -21.23 6.52 -10.18
N SER A 160 -21.40 6.42 -11.49
CA SER A 160 -20.98 5.28 -12.25
C SER A 160 -20.32 5.68 -13.55
N TRP A 161 -19.28 4.95 -13.91
CA TRP A 161 -18.59 5.16 -15.17
C TRP A 161 -18.57 3.85 -15.94
N ALA A 162 -19.24 3.87 -17.09
CA ALA A 162 -19.17 2.78 -18.05
C ALA A 162 -18.28 3.22 -19.23
N PRO A 163 -17.24 2.44 -19.59
CA PRO A 163 -16.50 2.65 -20.82
C PRO A 163 -17.40 2.83 -22.05
N ALA A 164 -17.07 3.80 -22.91
CA ALA A 164 -17.65 3.86 -24.25
C ALA A 164 -16.57 4.22 -25.29
N GLY A 165 -16.63 3.69 -26.51
CA GLY A 165 -15.69 4.03 -27.59
C GLY A 165 -14.41 3.18 -27.70
N ARG A 166 -13.42 3.66 -28.47
CA ARG A 166 -12.21 2.91 -28.87
C ARG A 166 -11.13 2.97 -27.77
N LEU A 167 -10.32 1.90 -27.67
CA LEU A 167 -9.20 1.81 -26.73
C LEU A 167 -8.05 2.77 -27.13
N SER A 168 -7.44 3.43 -26.14
CA SER A 168 -6.19 4.17 -26.35
C SER A 168 -5.04 3.18 -26.62
N LEU A 169 -4.33 3.38 -27.74
CA LEU A 169 -3.18 2.54 -28.13
C LEU A 169 -1.86 2.97 -27.47
N LEU A 170 -1.84 4.07 -26.71
CA LEU A 170 -0.62 4.67 -26.15
C LEU A 170 0.09 3.82 -25.09
N PRO A 171 -0.61 3.13 -24.17
CA PRO A 171 0.01 2.14 -23.28
C PRO A 171 0.74 1.03 -24.07
N PHE A 172 0.24 0.68 -25.26
CA PHE A 172 0.87 -0.32 -26.11
C PHE A 172 2.19 0.19 -26.72
N ALA A 173 2.31 1.48 -27.05
CA ALA A 173 3.57 2.05 -27.53
C ALA A 173 4.66 2.05 -26.44
N TRP A 174 4.30 2.38 -25.20
CA TRP A 174 5.22 2.31 -24.05
C TRP A 174 5.61 0.87 -23.71
N ILE A 175 4.66 -0.07 -23.68
CA ILE A 175 4.94 -1.50 -23.50
C ILE A 175 5.84 -2.01 -24.64
N THR A 176 5.63 -1.56 -25.87
CA THR A 176 6.46 -1.96 -27.02
C THR A 176 7.88 -1.39 -26.93
N ALA A 177 8.04 -0.10 -26.61
CA ALA A 177 9.36 0.53 -26.42
C ALA A 177 10.12 -0.11 -25.24
N LEU A 178 9.41 -0.45 -24.18
CA LEU A 178 9.92 -1.18 -23.04
C LEU A 178 10.36 -2.59 -23.45
N VAL A 179 9.50 -3.36 -24.12
CA VAL A 179 9.83 -4.71 -24.61
C VAL A 179 11.03 -4.67 -25.55
N VAL A 180 11.13 -3.69 -26.46
CA VAL A 180 12.29 -3.50 -27.35
C VAL A 180 13.56 -3.19 -26.56
N SER A 181 13.49 -2.31 -25.56
CA SER A 181 14.62 -1.98 -24.67
C SER A 181 15.06 -3.18 -23.85
N LEU A 182 14.12 -3.96 -23.32
CA LEU A 182 14.37 -5.20 -22.59
C LEU A 182 14.98 -6.28 -23.50
N THR A 183 14.52 -6.37 -24.75
CA THR A 183 15.06 -7.30 -25.76
C THR A 183 16.51 -6.96 -26.13
N ALA A 184 16.86 -5.67 -26.13
CA ALA A 184 18.22 -5.21 -26.36
C ALA A 184 19.18 -5.54 -25.19
N LEU A 185 18.70 -5.48 -23.95
CA LEU A 185 19.45 -5.81 -22.73
C LEU A 185 19.75 -7.33 -22.60
N ILE A 186 18.96 -8.18 -23.25
CA ILE A 186 19.08 -9.64 -23.19
C ILE A 186 20.20 -10.18 -24.11
N ARG A 187 20.70 -9.38 -25.06
CA ARG A 187 21.83 -9.80 -25.88
C ARG A 187 23.16 -9.69 -25.11
N PRO A 188 24.04 -10.72 -25.15
CA PRO A 188 25.38 -10.62 -24.61
C PRO A 188 26.18 -9.64 -25.47
N GLN A 189 26.16 -8.36 -25.12
CA GLN A 189 26.91 -7.32 -25.83
C GLN A 189 28.16 -6.89 -25.05
N GLN A 190 29.19 -6.48 -25.80
CA GLN A 190 30.43 -5.94 -25.28
C GLN A 190 30.20 -4.67 -24.44
N ARG A 191 31.08 -4.44 -23.46
CA ARG A 191 31.00 -3.36 -22.44
C ARG A 191 30.71 -1.95 -22.99
N LYS A 192 31.18 -1.62 -24.20
CA LYS A 192 30.93 -0.32 -24.87
C LYS A 192 29.49 -0.14 -25.36
N ALA A 193 28.83 -1.21 -25.81
CA ALA A 193 27.46 -1.13 -26.31
C ALA A 193 26.46 -0.86 -25.17
N TRP A 194 26.76 -1.34 -23.96
CA TRP A 194 25.99 -1.04 -22.75
C TRP A 194 25.96 0.44 -22.39
N LEU A 195 27.12 1.12 -22.46
CA LEU A 195 27.21 2.55 -22.18
C LEU A 195 26.43 3.37 -23.21
N TRP A 196 26.52 3.00 -24.49
CA TRP A 196 25.77 3.65 -25.55
C TRP A 196 24.26 3.45 -25.40
N LEU A 197 23.82 2.24 -25.05
CA LEU A 197 22.40 1.92 -24.88
C LEU A 197 21.80 2.59 -23.65
N ALA A 198 22.55 2.64 -22.55
CA ALA A 198 22.20 3.43 -21.36
C ALA A 198 22.12 4.92 -21.72
N ALA A 199 23.09 5.46 -22.47
CA ALA A 199 23.09 6.86 -22.90
C ALA A 199 21.96 7.19 -23.89
N THR A 200 21.61 6.29 -24.82
CA THR A 200 20.48 6.50 -25.74
C THR A 200 19.14 6.40 -25.02
N ALA A 201 18.98 5.46 -24.10
CA ALA A 201 17.80 5.40 -23.26
C ALA A 201 17.67 6.67 -22.39
N LEU A 202 18.77 7.17 -21.84
CA LEU A 202 18.82 8.43 -21.09
C LEU A 202 18.42 9.62 -21.98
N GLY A 203 19.04 9.75 -23.16
CA GLY A 203 18.80 10.83 -24.11
C GLY A 203 17.37 10.83 -24.66
N ALA A 204 16.86 9.67 -25.08
CA ALA A 204 15.48 9.54 -25.56
C ALA A 204 14.46 9.85 -24.45
N SER A 205 14.74 9.45 -23.20
CA SER A 205 13.87 9.75 -22.05
C SER A 205 13.87 11.24 -21.69
N LEU A 206 15.04 11.90 -21.73
CA LEU A 206 15.15 13.34 -21.50
C LEU A 206 14.45 14.15 -22.60
N ILE A 207 14.56 13.72 -23.86
CA ILE A 207 13.88 14.36 -24.99
C ILE A 207 12.37 14.18 -24.86
N LEU A 208 11.89 12.95 -24.62
CA LEU A 208 10.46 12.69 -24.45
C LEU A 208 9.89 13.42 -23.23
N GLY A 209 10.61 13.44 -22.11
CA GLY A 209 10.22 14.19 -20.90
C GLY A 209 10.27 15.72 -21.09
N GLY A 210 11.19 16.23 -21.90
CA GLY A 210 11.25 17.65 -22.27
C GLY A 210 10.13 18.05 -23.23
N LEU A 211 9.76 17.17 -24.15
CA LEU A 211 8.63 17.38 -25.07
C LEU A 211 7.29 17.36 -24.33
N THR A 212 7.13 16.51 -23.31
CA THR A 212 5.93 16.57 -22.44
C THR A 212 5.90 17.82 -21.56
N TRP A 213 7.06 18.37 -21.20
CA TRP A 213 7.19 19.63 -20.44
C TRP A 213 6.79 20.86 -21.28
N LEU A 214 7.23 20.94 -22.54
CA LEU A 214 6.92 22.06 -23.44
C LEU A 214 5.45 22.10 -23.90
N ALA A 215 4.71 21.00 -23.81
CA ALA A 215 3.36 20.88 -24.38
C ALA A 215 2.21 21.22 -23.40
N ASN A 216 2.50 21.64 -22.17
CA ASN A 216 1.47 21.87 -21.15
C ASN A 216 1.57 23.29 -20.59
N ASP A 217 0.81 24.21 -21.20
CA ASP A 217 0.72 25.59 -20.76
C ASP A 217 -0.27 25.65 -19.58
N GLN A 218 0.24 26.03 -18.41
CA GLN A 218 -0.46 26.50 -17.22
C GLN A 218 -1.46 25.53 -16.54
N ALA A 219 -1.04 24.88 -15.45
CA ALA A 219 -1.76 24.86 -14.15
C ALA A 219 -1.35 23.73 -13.20
N VAL A 220 -0.73 22.62 -13.64
CA VAL A 220 -0.39 21.56 -12.67
C VAL A 220 0.95 20.88 -12.91
N TRP A 221 1.95 21.41 -12.21
CA TRP A 221 3.29 20.84 -12.04
C TRP A 221 3.20 19.55 -11.20
N TRP A 222 2.96 18.39 -11.82
CA TRP A 222 2.99 17.09 -11.12
C TRP A 222 4.35 16.40 -11.32
N PRO A 223 5.19 16.23 -10.28
CA PRO A 223 6.47 15.53 -10.40
C PRO A 223 6.32 14.05 -10.77
N ILE A 224 5.16 13.44 -10.48
CA ILE A 224 4.88 12.03 -10.76
C ILE A 224 4.74 11.76 -12.27
N ARG A 225 4.40 12.78 -13.08
CA ARG A 225 4.37 12.65 -14.55
C ARG A 225 5.77 12.47 -15.18
N PHE A 226 6.85 12.66 -14.40
CA PHE A 226 8.21 12.30 -14.78
C PHE A 226 8.54 10.81 -14.58
N ALA A 227 7.54 9.95 -14.33
CA ALA A 227 7.67 8.50 -14.34
C ALA A 227 8.47 7.90 -15.52
N PRO A 228 8.49 8.47 -16.75
CA PRO A 228 9.38 8.01 -17.80
C PRO A 228 10.87 8.17 -17.48
N SER A 229 11.26 9.22 -16.76
CA SER A 229 12.64 9.39 -16.23
C SER A 229 12.92 8.41 -15.09
N LEU A 230 11.89 7.96 -14.36
CA LEU A 230 11.99 6.85 -13.40
C LEU A 230 12.14 5.49 -14.11
N LEU A 231 11.88 5.37 -15.43
CA LEU A 231 12.25 4.22 -16.27
C LEU A 231 13.75 4.14 -16.63
N ILE A 232 14.56 5.13 -16.23
CA ILE A 232 16.03 5.02 -16.24
C ILE A 232 16.49 4.08 -15.12
N LEU A 233 15.71 3.97 -14.04
CA LEU A 233 16.02 3.21 -12.84
C LEU A 233 15.92 1.67 -12.95
N PRO A 234 15.00 1.04 -13.71
CA PRO A 234 15.06 -0.38 -14.02
C PRO A 234 16.24 -0.69 -14.93
N LEU A 235 16.56 0.20 -15.89
CA LEU A 235 17.72 0.04 -16.77
C LEU A 235 19.03 0.15 -15.97
N ALA A 236 19.10 1.11 -15.05
CA ALA A 236 20.18 1.23 -14.09
C ALA A 236 20.20 0.02 -13.14
N ALA A 237 19.08 -0.40 -12.55
CA ALA A 237 19.00 -1.58 -11.67
C ALA A 237 19.43 -2.87 -12.38
N LEU A 238 19.04 -3.08 -13.63
CA LEU A 238 19.47 -4.21 -14.46
C LEU A 238 20.96 -4.13 -14.81
N ALA A 239 21.48 -2.94 -15.09
CA ALA A 239 22.92 -2.72 -15.30
C ALA A 239 23.73 -2.97 -14.02
N LEU A 240 23.23 -2.49 -12.87
CA LEU A 240 23.78 -2.71 -11.54
C LEU A 240 23.75 -4.21 -11.20
N LEU A 241 22.67 -4.94 -11.51
CA LEU A 241 22.55 -6.38 -11.25
C LEU A 241 23.59 -7.26 -11.98
N ARG A 242 24.14 -6.77 -13.09
CA ARG A 242 25.13 -7.48 -13.90
C ARG A 242 26.56 -7.02 -13.65
N TRP A 243 26.75 -5.94 -12.90
CA TRP A 243 28.09 -5.43 -12.61
C TRP A 243 28.74 -6.24 -11.49
N PRO A 244 30.02 -6.63 -11.62
CA PRO A 244 30.73 -7.42 -10.61
C PRO A 244 31.15 -6.55 -9.42
N TRP A 245 30.17 -6.09 -8.64
CA TRP A 245 30.41 -5.28 -7.44
C TRP A 245 31.24 -6.06 -6.41
N GLN A 246 32.33 -5.45 -5.93
CA GLN A 246 33.17 -6.02 -4.88
C GLN A 246 33.32 -5.03 -3.71
N GLY A 247 33.40 -5.56 -2.50
CA GLY A 247 33.56 -4.77 -1.27
C GLY A 247 32.41 -3.78 -1.04
N TRP A 248 32.75 -2.57 -0.59
CA TRP A 248 31.80 -1.51 -0.24
C TRP A 248 30.94 -1.04 -1.43
N GLN A 249 31.42 -1.22 -2.67
CA GLN A 249 30.70 -0.79 -3.86
C GLN A 249 29.36 -1.53 -4.04
N GLN A 250 29.20 -2.70 -3.41
CA GLN A 250 27.93 -3.43 -3.36
C GLN A 250 26.80 -2.63 -2.69
N ALA A 251 27.14 -1.66 -1.83
CA ALA A 251 26.15 -0.80 -1.17
C ALA A 251 25.57 0.27 -2.10
N LEU A 252 26.34 0.76 -3.10
CA LEU A 252 25.90 1.82 -4.01
C LEU A 252 24.54 1.53 -4.68
N PRO A 253 24.31 0.37 -5.34
CA PRO A 253 23.03 0.12 -5.99
C PRO A 253 21.85 0.05 -5.00
N VAL A 254 22.08 -0.48 -3.80
CA VAL A 254 21.09 -0.53 -2.71
C VAL A 254 20.74 0.89 -2.27
N LEU A 255 21.75 1.71 -1.99
CA LEU A 255 21.58 3.11 -1.56
C LEU A 255 20.95 3.97 -2.65
N SER A 256 21.25 3.73 -3.93
CA SER A 256 20.60 4.44 -5.04
C SER A 256 19.10 4.17 -5.08
N LEU A 257 18.66 2.92 -4.95
CA LEU A 257 17.23 2.55 -4.92
C LEU A 257 16.50 3.17 -3.72
N ILE A 258 17.15 3.20 -2.55
CA ILE A 258 16.61 3.88 -1.36
C ILE A 258 16.55 5.39 -1.58
N GLY A 259 17.59 5.98 -2.20
CA GLY A 259 17.63 7.40 -2.55
C GLY A 259 16.52 7.81 -3.51
N ILE A 260 16.19 6.96 -4.48
CA ILE A 260 15.04 7.14 -5.37
C ILE A 260 13.74 7.17 -4.57
N ALA A 261 13.52 6.18 -3.70
CA ALA A 261 12.33 6.16 -2.84
C ALA A 261 12.22 7.46 -2.03
N ALA A 262 13.34 7.89 -1.44
CA ALA A 262 13.42 9.13 -0.67
C ALA A 262 13.06 10.35 -1.52
N ILE A 263 13.58 10.47 -2.74
CA ILE A 263 13.24 11.56 -3.66
C ILE A 263 11.75 11.55 -4.00
N VAL A 264 11.18 10.39 -4.34
CA VAL A 264 9.74 10.25 -4.64
C VAL A 264 8.90 10.72 -3.45
N MET A 265 9.22 10.24 -2.24
CA MET A 265 8.49 10.63 -1.02
C MET A 265 8.65 12.12 -0.69
N LEU A 266 9.86 12.69 -0.82
CA LEU A 266 10.10 14.12 -0.57
C LEU A 266 9.34 14.99 -1.56
N LEU A 267 9.35 14.62 -2.84
CA LEU A 267 8.56 15.29 -3.85
C LEU A 267 7.08 15.21 -3.50
N SER A 268 6.54 14.03 -3.18
CA SER A 268 5.14 13.87 -2.76
C SER A 268 4.78 14.73 -1.53
N ARG A 269 5.62 14.77 -0.50
CA ARG A 269 5.37 15.58 0.73
C ARG A 269 5.28 17.08 0.45
N ARG A 270 5.93 17.58 -0.60
CA ARG A 270 5.85 18.99 -0.99
C ARG A 270 4.45 19.39 -1.44
N TRP A 271 3.70 18.46 -2.03
CA TRP A 271 2.39 18.72 -2.64
C TRP A 271 1.21 18.27 -1.79
N TRP A 272 1.45 17.36 -0.85
CA TRP A 272 0.36 16.73 -0.11
C TRP A 272 0.37 17.08 1.38
N LEU A 273 -0.81 17.43 1.91
CA LEU A 273 -1.12 17.45 3.35
C LEU A 273 -1.82 16.13 3.68
N VAL A 274 -1.05 15.14 4.11
CA VAL A 274 -1.54 13.78 4.32
C VAL A 274 -1.47 13.39 5.79
N GLN A 275 -2.62 13.00 6.33
CA GLN A 275 -2.79 12.57 7.70
C GLN A 275 -3.22 11.10 7.72
N GLY A 276 -2.61 10.29 8.58
CA GLY A 276 -3.10 8.93 8.79
C GLY A 276 -4.51 8.96 9.39
N PRO A 277 -5.30 7.88 9.27
CA PRO A 277 -6.68 7.83 9.77
C PRO A 277 -6.82 8.16 11.25
N ASP A 278 -5.77 7.87 12.03
CA ASP A 278 -5.76 8.02 13.48
C ASP A 278 -4.84 9.18 13.91
N PHE A 279 -4.37 10.00 12.96
CA PHE A 279 -3.42 11.08 13.25
C PHE A 279 -4.02 12.14 14.16
N GLY A 280 -5.29 12.52 13.98
CA GLY A 280 -5.96 13.49 14.85
C GLY A 280 -5.96 13.05 16.32
N TRP A 281 -6.19 11.75 16.59
CA TRP A 281 -6.06 11.20 17.93
C TRP A 281 -4.63 11.33 18.46
N HIS A 282 -3.64 10.93 17.66
CA HIS A 282 -2.23 11.00 18.03
C HIS A 282 -1.76 12.44 18.27
N SER A 283 -2.22 13.39 17.46
CA SER A 283 -1.94 14.81 17.55
C SER A 283 -2.45 15.40 18.87
N ASN A 284 -3.71 15.10 19.22
CA ASN A 284 -4.30 15.49 20.50
C ASN A 284 -3.53 14.90 21.70
N HIS A 285 -3.11 13.64 21.62
CA HIS A 285 -2.38 12.98 22.71
C HIS A 285 -0.90 13.37 22.75
N GLY A 286 -0.32 13.80 21.63
CA GLY A 286 1.03 14.33 21.51
C GLY A 286 1.15 15.81 21.86
N SER A 287 0.05 16.49 22.19
CA SER A 287 0.04 17.93 22.49
C SER A 287 0.66 18.31 23.83
N SER A 288 0.72 17.38 24.79
CA SER A 288 1.25 17.63 26.13
C SER A 288 1.85 16.38 26.76
N ALA A 289 2.80 16.55 27.68
CA ALA A 289 3.35 15.44 28.46
C ALA A 289 2.25 14.69 29.23
N ALA A 290 1.29 15.42 29.78
CA ALA A 290 0.18 14.85 30.55
C ALA A 290 -0.70 13.93 29.69
N SER A 291 -0.86 14.21 28.40
CA SER A 291 -1.62 13.38 27.46
C SER A 291 -0.79 12.21 26.92
N VAL A 292 0.51 12.40 26.66
CA VAL A 292 1.41 11.34 26.18
C VAL A 292 1.57 10.23 27.20
N PHE A 293 1.79 10.60 28.47
CA PHE A 293 2.01 9.64 29.54
C PHE A 293 0.69 9.20 30.17
N ARG A 294 -0.29 8.78 29.35
CA ARG A 294 -1.56 8.17 29.79
C ARG A 294 -1.78 6.84 29.08
N ALA A 295 -2.35 5.88 29.79
CA ALA A 295 -2.77 4.63 29.18
C ALA A 295 -3.91 4.87 28.18
N HIS A 296 -3.89 4.15 27.07
CA HIS A 296 -4.97 4.20 26.08
C HIS A 296 -5.23 2.82 25.49
N PRO A 297 -6.49 2.39 25.33
CA PRO A 297 -6.81 1.01 24.98
C PRO A 297 -6.50 0.64 23.53
N PHE A 298 -6.34 1.61 22.62
CA PHE A 298 -6.09 1.35 21.20
C PHE A 298 -4.69 1.72 20.71
N TYR A 299 -4.00 2.61 21.42
CA TYR A 299 -2.79 3.23 20.90
C TYR A 299 -1.72 3.34 21.99
N PRO A 300 -0.55 2.75 21.75
CA PRO A 300 0.63 2.92 22.58
C PRO A 300 1.19 4.37 22.57
N LEU A 301 2.00 4.69 23.57
CA LEU A 301 2.55 6.04 23.83
C LEU A 301 3.55 6.54 22.77
N GLY A 302 4.19 5.66 22.01
CA GLY A 302 5.42 5.95 21.26
C GLY A 302 5.27 6.97 20.13
N PHE A 303 4.18 6.90 19.35
CA PHE A 303 3.94 7.91 18.31
C PHE A 303 3.53 9.28 18.90
N PRO A 304 2.59 9.36 19.88
CA PRO A 304 2.36 10.59 20.63
C PRO A 304 3.63 11.18 21.27
N LEU A 305 4.52 10.34 21.80
CA LEU A 305 5.80 10.78 22.37
C LEU A 305 6.70 11.46 21.34
N ILE A 306 6.80 10.91 20.11
CA ILE A 306 7.55 11.56 19.02
C ILE A 306 6.96 12.93 18.69
N LEU A 307 5.63 13.04 18.62
CA LEU A 307 4.97 14.31 18.32
C LEU A 307 5.23 15.35 19.41
N TRP A 308 5.10 14.97 20.69
CA TRP A 308 5.37 15.86 21.81
C TRP A 308 6.84 16.30 21.87
N LEU A 309 7.78 15.39 21.67
CA LEU A 309 9.21 15.76 21.62
C LEU A 309 9.51 16.73 20.49
N GLY A 310 8.86 16.57 19.34
CA GLY A 310 8.99 17.51 18.24
C GLY A 310 8.40 18.90 18.54
N LEU A 311 7.31 18.97 19.29
CA LEU A 311 6.73 20.25 19.75
C LEU A 311 7.67 21.02 20.68
N LEU A 312 8.52 20.32 21.45
CA LEU A 312 9.54 20.99 22.29
C LEU A 312 10.59 21.74 21.47
N TRP A 313 10.64 21.51 20.16
CA TRP A 313 11.48 22.23 19.20
C TRP A 313 10.66 23.15 18.27
N ASP A 314 9.50 23.62 18.73
CA ASP A 314 8.58 24.50 17.98
C ASP A 314 8.18 23.96 16.60
N GLY A 315 8.16 22.63 16.44
CA GLY A 315 7.80 21.99 15.18
C GLY A 315 6.29 21.82 15.01
N ASP A 316 5.81 21.87 13.76
CA ASP A 316 4.44 21.47 13.42
C ASP A 316 4.25 19.95 13.59
N GLN A 317 3.24 19.53 14.36
CA GLN A 317 2.99 18.11 14.65
C GLN A 317 2.80 17.28 13.38
N LEU A 318 2.13 17.85 12.36
CA LEU A 318 1.93 17.15 11.10
C LEU A 318 3.27 16.93 10.39
N ALA A 319 4.08 17.99 10.26
CA ALA A 319 5.42 17.89 9.71
C ALA A 319 6.32 16.89 10.48
N ILE A 320 6.23 16.85 11.81
CA ILE A 320 6.96 15.89 12.66
C ILE A 320 6.49 14.47 12.35
N GLY A 321 5.18 14.22 12.34
CA GLY A 321 4.60 12.90 12.06
C GLY A 321 4.96 12.40 10.66
N GLN A 322 4.89 13.25 9.64
CA GLN A 322 5.31 12.91 8.29
C GLN A 322 6.82 12.64 8.20
N THR A 323 7.64 13.37 8.97
CA THR A 323 9.09 13.15 9.03
C THR A 323 9.44 11.83 9.70
N ALA A 324 8.73 11.48 10.77
CA ALA A 324 8.85 10.17 11.40
C ALA A 324 8.48 9.05 10.42
N GLY A 325 7.38 9.19 9.68
CA GLY A 325 6.99 8.25 8.63
C GLY A 325 8.04 8.10 7.54
N PHE A 326 8.55 9.22 7.01
CA PHE A 326 9.60 9.27 5.99
C PHE A 326 10.88 8.53 6.42
N ILE A 327 11.42 8.86 7.60
CA ILE A 327 12.62 8.21 8.15
C ILE A 327 12.35 6.72 8.35
N SER A 328 11.17 6.37 8.87
CA SER A 328 10.81 4.98 9.14
C SER A 328 10.71 4.14 7.87
N ILE A 329 10.19 4.69 6.77
CA ILE A 329 10.17 3.97 5.49
C ILE A 329 11.57 3.83 4.89
N ILE A 330 12.45 4.83 5.00
CA ILE A 330 13.87 4.68 4.58
C ILE A 330 14.54 3.54 5.34
N LEU A 331 14.40 3.51 6.67
CA LEU A 331 14.96 2.45 7.51
C LEU A 331 14.33 1.09 7.19
N THR A 332 13.03 1.06 6.91
CA THR A 332 12.30 -0.14 6.49
C THR A 332 12.85 -0.71 5.19
N LEU A 333 13.09 0.13 4.17
CA LEU A 333 13.70 -0.28 2.91
C LEU A 333 15.12 -0.82 3.12
N LEU A 334 15.94 -0.13 3.92
CA LEU A 334 17.29 -0.59 4.26
C LEU A 334 17.28 -1.95 4.95
N LEU A 335 16.43 -2.12 5.97
CA LEU A 335 16.33 -3.38 6.73
C LEU A 335 15.77 -4.52 5.86
N THR A 336 14.82 -4.23 4.98
CA THR A 336 14.32 -5.19 3.97
C THR A 336 15.46 -5.65 3.05
N ALA A 337 16.26 -4.70 2.55
CA ALA A 337 17.42 -5.00 1.72
C ALA A 337 18.46 -5.83 2.47
N LEU A 338 18.72 -5.53 3.75
CA LEU A 338 19.65 -6.30 4.57
C LEU A 338 19.15 -7.72 4.83
N ILE A 339 17.87 -7.90 5.16
CA ILE A 339 17.25 -9.23 5.31
C ILE A 339 17.38 -10.03 4.01
N ALA A 340 16.98 -9.42 2.89
CA ALA A 340 17.11 -10.05 1.58
C ALA A 340 18.57 -10.35 1.21
N TYR A 341 19.52 -9.46 1.52
CA TYR A 341 20.95 -9.69 1.31
C TYR A 341 21.44 -10.90 2.09
N ARG A 342 21.03 -11.05 3.35
CA ARG A 342 21.45 -12.19 4.18
C ARG A 342 20.89 -13.53 3.70
N ILE A 343 19.73 -13.54 3.07
CA ILE A 343 19.05 -14.78 2.64
C ILE A 343 19.36 -15.10 1.17
N LEU A 344 19.39 -14.09 0.30
CA LEU A 344 19.38 -14.21 -1.17
C LEU A 344 20.59 -13.53 -1.84
N ALA A 345 21.56 -13.05 -1.05
CA ALA A 345 22.69 -12.23 -1.50
C ALA A 345 22.26 -10.88 -2.12
N LEU A 346 23.25 -10.12 -2.63
CA LEU A 346 23.04 -8.77 -3.19
C LEU A 346 21.94 -8.70 -4.24
N ARG A 347 21.88 -9.69 -5.13
CA ARG A 347 20.89 -9.72 -6.20
C ARG A 347 19.46 -9.79 -5.65
N GLY A 348 19.21 -10.67 -4.68
CA GLY A 348 17.90 -10.75 -4.05
C GLY A 348 17.55 -9.48 -3.28
N ALA A 349 18.53 -8.80 -2.67
CA ALA A 349 18.32 -7.49 -2.03
C ALA A 349 17.87 -6.42 -3.02
N LEU A 350 18.52 -6.33 -4.19
CA LEU A 350 18.14 -5.40 -5.24
C LEU A 350 16.76 -5.72 -5.80
N LEU A 351 16.43 -7.00 -6.01
CA LEU A 351 15.09 -7.41 -6.44
C LEU A 351 14.02 -7.05 -5.40
N ALA A 352 14.27 -7.30 -4.12
CA ALA A 352 13.34 -6.94 -3.04
C ALA A 352 13.11 -5.42 -2.99
N LEU A 353 14.16 -4.60 -3.14
CA LEU A 353 14.03 -3.13 -3.16
C LEU A 353 13.28 -2.61 -4.40
N VAL A 354 13.49 -3.21 -5.56
CA VAL A 354 12.72 -2.88 -6.76
C VAL A 354 11.25 -3.18 -6.54
N LEU A 355 10.93 -4.36 -6.00
CA LEU A 355 9.56 -4.72 -5.67
C LEU A 355 8.99 -3.77 -4.59
N ALA A 356 9.82 -3.28 -3.67
CA ALA A 356 9.42 -2.29 -2.68
C ALA A 356 9.06 -0.94 -3.32
N LEU A 357 9.85 -0.47 -4.29
CA LEU A 357 9.53 0.71 -5.10
C LEU A 357 8.25 0.52 -5.92
N ALA A 358 7.95 -0.72 -6.30
CA ALA A 358 6.70 -1.10 -6.99
C ALA A 358 5.45 -1.03 -6.11
N THR A 359 5.63 -0.95 -4.79
CA THR A 359 4.57 -1.10 -3.79
C THR A 359 4.15 0.29 -3.32
N PRO A 360 3.10 0.91 -3.91
CA PRO A 360 2.82 2.32 -3.66
C PRO A 360 2.35 2.55 -2.22
N LEU A 361 1.73 1.54 -1.60
CA LEU A 361 1.36 1.56 -0.19
C LEU A 361 2.57 1.86 0.70
N LEU A 362 3.69 1.16 0.48
CA LEU A 362 4.89 1.33 1.30
C LEU A 362 5.45 2.75 1.20
N LEU A 363 5.46 3.32 0.00
CA LEU A 363 5.94 4.69 -0.24
C LEU A 363 4.97 5.74 0.30
N ALA A 364 3.66 5.53 0.15
CA ALA A 364 2.63 6.43 0.66
C ALA A 364 2.75 6.58 2.18
N PHE A 365 3.01 5.48 2.89
CA PHE A 365 3.22 5.50 4.34
C PHE A 365 4.53 6.17 4.80
N GLY A 366 5.40 6.58 3.87
CA GLY A 366 6.54 7.45 4.13
C GLY A 366 6.24 8.94 3.89
N VAL A 367 5.06 9.26 3.35
CA VAL A 367 4.53 10.61 3.16
C VAL A 367 3.47 10.91 4.23
N VAL A 368 2.67 9.90 4.60
CA VAL A 368 1.58 9.98 5.57
C VAL A 368 2.13 10.09 7.00
N ALA A 369 1.58 11.00 7.81
CA ALA A 369 1.81 11.00 9.25
C ALA A 369 1.01 9.88 9.93
N SER A 370 1.64 8.72 10.16
CA SER A 370 0.99 7.58 10.82
C SER A 370 1.94 6.77 11.70
N SER A 371 1.42 6.21 12.78
CA SER A 371 2.09 5.20 13.61
C SER A 371 2.29 3.84 12.90
N ASP A 372 1.55 3.55 11.81
CA ASP A 372 1.67 2.30 11.04
C ASP A 372 3.09 2.07 10.52
N SER A 373 3.75 3.12 9.99
CA SER A 373 5.09 3.04 9.42
C SER A 373 6.18 3.10 10.47
N VAL A 374 5.96 3.81 11.57
CA VAL A 374 6.98 4.04 12.61
C VAL A 374 7.34 2.78 13.39
N GLN A 375 6.43 1.81 13.52
CA GLN A 375 6.76 0.51 14.12
C GLN A 375 7.69 -0.37 13.25
N LEU A 376 7.67 -0.21 11.91
CA LEU A 376 8.27 -1.16 10.99
C LEU A 376 9.79 -1.32 11.16
N PRO A 377 10.59 -0.26 11.36
CA PRO A 377 12.03 -0.40 11.53
C PRO A 377 12.41 -1.26 12.72
N ALA A 378 11.78 -1.05 13.89
CA ALA A 378 12.07 -1.81 15.09
C ALA A 378 11.71 -3.30 14.90
N TYR A 379 10.55 -3.56 14.30
CA TYR A 379 10.12 -4.90 13.94
C TYR A 379 11.09 -5.61 12.96
N LEU A 380 11.45 -4.96 11.86
CA LEU A 380 12.37 -5.55 10.87
C LEU A 380 13.79 -5.69 11.42
N ALA A 381 14.23 -4.79 12.30
CA ALA A 381 15.50 -4.93 13.00
C ALA A 381 15.51 -6.17 13.89
N ALA A 382 14.40 -6.46 14.59
CA ALA A 382 14.26 -7.69 15.36
C ALA A 382 14.40 -8.93 14.48
N LEU A 383 13.72 -8.96 13.33
CA LEU A 383 13.86 -10.05 12.36
C LEU A 383 15.28 -10.16 11.81
N LEU A 384 15.91 -9.04 11.43
CA LEU A 384 17.27 -9.04 10.94
C LEU A 384 18.25 -9.61 11.97
N VAL A 385 18.10 -9.26 13.25
CA VAL A 385 18.91 -9.79 14.35
C VAL A 385 18.76 -11.31 14.48
N LEU A 386 17.54 -11.85 14.37
CA LEU A 386 17.29 -13.29 14.40
C LEU A 386 17.85 -14.01 13.16
N LEU A 387 17.82 -13.35 12.00
CA LEU A 387 18.17 -13.93 10.70
C LEU A 387 19.65 -13.70 10.29
N TRP A 388 20.40 -12.92 11.08
CA TRP A 388 21.73 -12.44 10.72
C TRP A 388 22.75 -13.57 10.50
N GLN A 389 22.70 -14.63 11.31
CA GLN A 389 23.54 -15.82 11.15
C GLN A 389 22.72 -17.10 11.36
N PRO A 390 23.18 -18.24 10.81
CA PRO A 390 22.48 -19.51 10.98
C PRO A 390 22.34 -19.94 12.46
N ALA A 391 23.37 -19.69 13.27
CA ALA A 391 23.34 -20.02 14.69
C ALA A 391 22.74 -18.86 15.51
N LEU A 392 21.69 -19.16 16.27
CA LEU A 392 21.08 -18.23 17.22
C LEU A 392 21.94 -18.12 18.48
N SER A 393 22.02 -16.90 19.02
CA SER A 393 22.68 -16.64 20.31
C SER A 393 21.69 -16.01 21.29
N LYS A 394 21.90 -16.25 22.59
CA LYS A 394 21.06 -15.71 23.67
C LYS A 394 20.91 -14.19 23.60
N ARG A 395 22.02 -13.47 23.33
CA ARG A 395 22.05 -12.01 23.18
C ARG A 395 21.19 -11.53 22.03
N ARG A 396 21.21 -12.22 20.89
CA ARG A 396 20.39 -11.87 19.72
C ARG A 396 18.92 -12.10 19.97
N VAL A 397 18.56 -13.20 20.61
CA VAL A 397 17.15 -13.49 20.93
C VAL A 397 16.60 -12.46 21.91
N ALA A 398 17.36 -12.11 22.96
CA ALA A 398 16.98 -11.05 23.89
C ALA A 398 16.87 -9.67 23.21
N LEU A 399 17.83 -9.32 22.34
CA LEU A 399 17.79 -8.07 21.57
C LEU A 399 16.61 -8.01 20.59
N ALA A 400 16.29 -9.12 19.92
CA ALA A 400 15.11 -9.20 19.06
C ALA A 400 13.82 -9.01 19.86
N GLY A 401 13.75 -9.59 21.07
CA GLY A 401 12.68 -9.35 22.03
C GLY A 401 12.56 -7.86 22.35
N LEU A 402 13.66 -7.22 22.76
CA LEU A 402 13.72 -5.80 23.07
C LEU A 402 13.20 -4.94 21.92
N LEU A 403 13.65 -5.21 20.69
CA LEU A 403 13.24 -4.48 19.49
C LEU A 403 11.75 -4.67 19.16
N LEU A 404 11.19 -5.87 19.36
CA LEU A 404 9.74 -6.09 19.25
C LEU A 404 8.97 -5.35 20.35
N GLY A 405 9.53 -5.25 21.56
CA GLY A 405 8.96 -4.44 22.64
C GLY A 405 8.97 -2.94 22.32
N VAL A 406 10.04 -2.44 21.69
CA VAL A 406 10.09 -1.06 21.19
C VAL A 406 9.08 -0.85 20.06
N ALA A 407 8.93 -1.81 19.15
CA ALA A 407 7.89 -1.75 18.10
C ALA A 407 6.47 -1.70 18.70
N TYR A 408 6.25 -2.43 19.80
CA TYR A 408 5.00 -2.42 20.55
C TYR A 408 4.66 -1.03 21.12
N LEU A 409 5.66 -0.21 21.46
CA LEU A 409 5.42 1.17 21.89
C LEU A 409 4.80 2.04 20.81
N PHE A 410 4.77 1.63 19.54
CA PHE A 410 4.09 2.37 18.47
C PHE A 410 2.76 1.74 18.10
N ARG A 411 2.69 0.40 18.12
CA ARG A 411 1.57 -0.38 17.61
C ARG A 411 1.47 -1.74 18.31
N PHE A 412 0.29 -2.03 18.87
CA PHE A 412 0.01 -3.29 19.54
C PHE A 412 0.17 -4.51 18.64
N GLN A 413 0.07 -4.37 17.31
CA GLN A 413 0.31 -5.45 16.34
C GLN A 413 1.67 -6.14 16.52
N SER A 414 2.66 -5.46 17.10
CA SER A 414 3.97 -6.05 17.41
C SER A 414 3.89 -7.21 18.41
N ILE A 415 2.86 -7.27 19.26
CA ILE A 415 2.63 -8.42 20.15
C ILE A 415 2.28 -9.68 19.36
N VAL A 416 1.52 -9.53 18.28
CA VAL A 416 1.17 -10.64 17.38
C VAL A 416 2.44 -11.20 16.76
N MET A 417 3.34 -10.33 16.28
CA MET A 417 4.63 -10.75 15.74
C MET A 417 5.49 -11.48 16.77
N MET A 418 5.56 -10.97 18.00
CA MET A 418 6.28 -11.63 19.08
C MET A 418 5.74 -13.04 19.35
N VAL A 419 4.42 -13.19 19.48
CA VAL A 419 3.77 -14.49 19.68
C VAL A 419 4.05 -15.45 18.52
N LEU A 420 3.99 -14.97 17.28
CA LEU A 420 4.23 -15.79 16.09
C LEU A 420 5.69 -16.25 15.94
N VAL A 421 6.66 -15.54 16.54
CA VAL A 421 8.07 -15.95 16.58
C VAL A 421 8.33 -17.05 17.61
N LEU A 422 7.53 -17.17 18.67
CA LEU A 422 7.77 -18.14 19.75
C LEU A 422 7.80 -19.61 19.27
N PRO A 423 6.83 -20.10 18.47
CA PRO A 423 6.86 -21.48 17.97
C PRO A 423 8.10 -21.74 17.11
N TRP A 424 8.51 -20.78 16.28
CA TRP A 424 9.72 -20.92 15.48
C TRP A 424 10.97 -21.03 16.35
N LEU A 425 11.13 -20.15 17.36
CA LEU A 425 12.26 -20.22 18.29
C LEU A 425 12.29 -21.52 19.09
N TRP A 426 11.13 -22.03 19.50
CA TRP A 426 11.01 -23.31 20.20
C TRP A 426 11.56 -24.48 19.37
N LEU A 427 11.41 -24.42 18.05
CA LEU A 427 11.94 -25.42 17.11
C LEU A 427 13.45 -25.29 16.85
N GLN A 428 14.06 -24.11 17.03
CA GLN A 428 15.49 -23.90 16.71
C GLN A 428 16.46 -24.42 17.79
N ALA A 429 15.98 -24.64 19.03
CA ALA A 429 16.76 -25.08 20.21
C ALA A 429 18.08 -24.31 20.45
N LEU A 430 18.10 -23.42 21.47
CA LEU A 430 19.34 -22.71 21.81
C LEU A 430 20.38 -23.62 22.47
N PRO A 431 21.69 -23.35 22.27
CA PRO A 431 22.74 -24.07 22.96
C PRO A 431 22.64 -23.84 24.48
N VAL A 432 22.62 -24.95 25.23
CA VAL A 432 22.62 -24.99 26.70
C VAL A 432 23.91 -25.60 27.22
N PRO A 433 24.35 -25.27 28.45
CA PRO A 433 25.50 -25.92 29.08
C PRO A 433 25.31 -27.44 29.11
N GLU A 434 26.39 -28.22 28.98
CA GLU A 434 26.35 -29.70 28.95
C GLU A 434 25.63 -30.33 30.14
N ARG A 435 25.65 -29.65 31.30
CA ARG A 435 25.00 -30.11 32.54
C ARG A 435 23.47 -30.02 32.51
N TRP A 436 22.88 -29.34 31.53
CA TRP A 436 21.44 -29.10 31.47
C TRP A 436 20.78 -30.04 30.46
N PRO A 437 19.57 -30.58 30.76
CA PRO A 437 18.80 -31.35 29.78
C PRO A 437 18.61 -30.57 28.48
N GLN A 438 18.97 -31.18 27.34
CA GLN A 438 18.85 -30.55 26.02
C GLN A 438 17.43 -30.05 25.72
N ARG A 439 16.41 -30.69 26.31
CA ARG A 439 14.99 -30.27 26.21
C ARG A 439 14.75 -28.86 26.75
N LEU A 440 15.50 -28.40 27.74
CA LEU A 440 15.39 -27.03 28.28
C LEU A 440 15.87 -25.97 27.29
N GLY A 441 16.80 -26.31 26.38
CA GLY A 441 17.30 -25.41 25.33
C GLY A 441 16.21 -24.89 24.40
N ARG A 442 15.11 -25.64 24.24
CA ARG A 442 13.93 -25.22 23.45
C ARG A 442 13.11 -24.13 24.12
N PHE A 443 13.14 -24.02 25.45
CA PHE A 443 12.38 -23.02 26.19
C PHE A 443 13.17 -21.73 26.43
N PHE A 444 14.51 -21.81 26.50
CA PHE A 444 15.35 -20.63 26.71
C PHE A 444 15.17 -19.55 25.65
N GLY A 445 15.04 -19.92 24.37
CA GLY A 445 14.84 -18.97 23.29
C GLY A 445 13.55 -18.14 23.47
N PRO A 446 12.37 -18.80 23.50
CA PRO A 446 11.11 -18.13 23.79
C PRO A 446 11.13 -17.25 25.04
N ILE A 447 11.68 -17.75 26.17
CA ILE A 447 11.77 -16.98 27.42
C ILE A 447 12.61 -15.71 27.25
N LEU A 448 13.80 -15.82 26.63
CA LEU A 448 14.66 -14.67 26.41
C LEU A 448 14.02 -13.64 25.47
N LEU A 449 13.26 -14.09 24.46
CA LEU A 449 12.50 -13.20 23.59
C LEU A 449 11.44 -12.43 24.39
N VAL A 450 10.65 -13.14 25.20
CA VAL A 450 9.62 -12.53 26.05
C VAL A 450 10.24 -11.56 27.04
N MET A 451 11.31 -11.94 27.74
CA MET A 451 12.00 -11.04 28.67
C MET A 451 12.50 -9.77 27.98
N GLY A 452 13.12 -9.91 26.80
CA GLY A 452 13.52 -8.76 26.00
C GLY A 452 12.32 -7.89 25.63
N PHE A 453 11.22 -8.50 25.19
CA PHE A 453 9.99 -7.80 24.82
C PHE A 453 9.40 -7.02 25.99
N VAL A 454 9.31 -7.63 27.17
CA VAL A 454 8.85 -6.95 28.39
C VAL A 454 9.72 -5.74 28.69
N LEU A 455 11.05 -5.88 28.61
CA LEU A 455 11.96 -4.75 28.83
C LEU A 455 11.76 -3.63 27.81
N GLY A 456 11.58 -3.95 26.52
CA GLY A 456 11.38 -2.95 25.48
C GLY A 456 10.01 -2.26 25.55
N SER A 457 8.97 -2.97 26.00
CA SER A 457 7.60 -2.47 26.12
C SER A 457 7.26 -1.92 27.52
N ALA A 458 8.19 -2.03 28.48
CA ALA A 458 8.01 -1.62 29.86
C ALA A 458 7.48 -0.19 30.05
N PRO A 459 7.90 0.82 29.26
CA PRO A 459 7.33 2.17 29.39
C PRO A 459 5.81 2.20 29.25
N GLN A 460 5.24 1.44 28.32
CA GLN A 460 3.78 1.34 28.16
C GLN A 460 3.14 0.62 29.34
N TRP A 461 3.75 -0.46 29.83
CA TRP A 461 3.17 -1.23 30.92
C TRP A 461 3.10 -0.45 32.22
N VAL A 462 4.11 0.39 32.49
CA VAL A 462 4.10 1.28 33.65
C VAL A 462 2.89 2.22 33.59
N LEU A 463 2.58 2.77 32.41
CA LEU A 463 1.40 3.61 32.21
C LEU A 463 0.10 2.82 32.39
N ASP A 464 0.00 1.65 31.76
CA ASP A 464 -1.18 0.78 31.83
C ASP A 464 -1.48 0.37 33.28
N ILE A 465 -0.47 -0.08 34.03
CA ILE A 465 -0.61 -0.49 35.43
C ILE A 465 -0.99 0.71 36.31
N ARG A 466 -0.33 1.86 36.13
CA ARG A 466 -0.59 3.05 36.93
C ARG A 466 -2.02 3.57 36.74
N ASP A 467 -2.51 3.60 35.50
CA ASP A 467 -3.79 4.22 35.17
C ASP A 467 -4.98 3.25 35.24
N THR A 468 -4.75 1.96 35.00
CA THR A 468 -5.84 0.96 34.88
C THR A 468 -5.72 -0.23 35.83
N GLY A 469 -4.58 -0.37 36.54
CA GLY A 469 -4.29 -1.52 37.40
C GLY A 469 -4.00 -2.82 36.64
N ARG A 470 -4.00 -2.82 35.30
CA ARG A 470 -3.80 -4.01 34.46
C ARG A 470 -2.54 -3.86 33.60
N PRO A 471 -1.64 -4.86 33.57
CA PRO A 471 -0.60 -4.91 32.55
C PRO A 471 -1.24 -5.20 31.18
N PHE A 472 -0.74 -4.59 30.10
CA PHE A 472 -1.29 -4.74 28.74
C PHE A 472 -2.74 -4.28 28.59
N PHE A 473 -3.01 -3.04 28.96
CA PHE A 473 -4.35 -2.49 28.75
C PHE A 473 -4.61 -2.29 27.25
N SER A 474 -5.48 -3.12 26.68
CA SER A 474 -5.81 -3.10 25.25
C SER A 474 -7.24 -3.55 25.01
N GLN A 475 -7.96 -2.80 24.17
CA GLN A 475 -9.30 -3.14 23.67
C GLN A 475 -9.29 -3.50 22.18
N GLN A 476 -8.15 -3.96 21.66
CA GLN A 476 -8.05 -4.35 20.24
C GLN A 476 -9.02 -5.48 19.85
N TYR A 477 -9.55 -6.24 20.81
CA TYR A 477 -10.61 -7.21 20.58
C TYR A 477 -11.93 -6.56 20.13
N GLU A 478 -12.20 -5.31 20.52
CA GLU A 478 -13.36 -4.55 20.03
C GLU A 478 -13.30 -4.34 18.52
N ASN A 479 -12.10 -4.21 17.93
CA ASN A 479 -11.95 -4.13 16.48
C ASN A 479 -12.37 -5.45 15.79
N ILE A 480 -12.19 -6.60 16.44
CA ILE A 480 -12.65 -7.91 15.94
C ILE A 480 -14.17 -7.98 16.05
N TRP A 481 -14.72 -7.64 17.22
CA TRP A 481 -16.16 -7.60 17.43
C TRP A 481 -16.85 -6.70 16.42
N GLN A 482 -16.36 -5.47 16.27
CA GLN A 482 -16.93 -4.49 15.35
C GLN A 482 -16.83 -4.95 13.89
N ALA A 483 -15.73 -5.59 13.50
CA ALA A 483 -15.58 -6.09 12.15
C ALA A 483 -16.52 -7.27 11.86
N ALA A 484 -16.64 -8.21 12.80
CA ALA A 484 -17.40 -9.44 12.62
C ALA A 484 -18.92 -9.22 12.77
N TYR A 485 -19.33 -8.46 13.78
CA TYR A 485 -20.73 -8.39 14.22
C TYR A 485 -21.37 -7.01 14.08
N ASN A 486 -20.59 -5.93 14.13
CA ASN A 486 -21.12 -4.57 13.99
C ASN A 486 -21.32 -4.18 12.50
N ARG A 487 -22.06 -5.02 11.77
CA ARG A 487 -22.65 -4.67 10.48
C ARG A 487 -23.90 -3.79 10.63
N VAL A 488 -24.24 -3.40 11.86
CA VAL A 488 -25.36 -2.52 12.15
C VAL A 488 -25.06 -1.16 11.54
N ASP A 489 -26.02 -0.65 10.78
CA ASP A 489 -25.93 0.67 10.19
C ASP A 489 -25.77 1.73 11.29
N PRO A 490 -24.93 2.76 11.14
CA PRO A 490 -24.79 3.84 12.13
C PRO A 490 -26.11 4.58 12.46
N VAL A 491 -27.14 4.36 11.65
CA VAL A 491 -28.51 4.87 11.87
C VAL A 491 -29.31 3.91 12.77
N VAL A 492 -29.23 2.60 12.55
CA VAL A 492 -29.82 1.58 13.43
C VAL A 492 -29.12 1.58 14.81
N ALA A 493 -27.84 1.96 14.83
CA ALA A 493 -27.06 2.26 16.03
C ALA A 493 -27.64 3.40 16.88
N ALA A 494 -28.22 4.42 16.23
CA ALA A 494 -28.81 5.57 16.89
C ALA A 494 -30.24 5.26 17.37
N ASP A 495 -30.98 4.41 16.63
CA ASP A 495 -32.35 4.01 16.98
C ASP A 495 -32.42 2.88 18.01
N SER A 496 -31.34 2.11 18.18
CA SER A 496 -31.23 1.10 19.24
C SER A 496 -29.84 1.15 19.90
N PRO A 497 -29.59 2.17 20.75
CA PRO A 497 -28.36 2.26 21.53
C PRO A 497 -28.09 0.98 22.31
N ASP A 498 -29.12 0.31 22.82
CA ASP A 498 -29.01 -0.92 23.61
C ASP A 498 -28.51 -2.14 22.81
N ALA A 499 -28.76 -2.21 21.50
CA ALA A 499 -28.24 -3.27 20.62
C ALA A 499 -26.74 -3.12 20.31
N ILE A 500 -26.18 -1.92 20.51
CA ILE A 500 -24.75 -1.62 20.38
C ILE A 500 -24.08 -1.45 21.76
N ALA A 501 -24.85 -1.05 22.77
CA ALA A 501 -24.41 -0.87 24.16
C ALA A 501 -24.38 -2.20 24.93
N THR A 502 -24.97 -3.27 24.43
CA THR A 502 -24.76 -4.64 24.95
C THR A 502 -23.36 -5.21 24.64
N THR A 503 -22.44 -4.38 24.16
CA THR A 503 -21.08 -4.79 23.80
C THR A 503 -20.07 -4.53 24.92
N ALA A 504 -19.64 -5.62 25.56
CA ALA A 504 -18.23 -5.99 25.77
C ALA A 504 -17.22 -5.03 26.43
N SER A 505 -17.61 -3.98 27.16
CA SER A 505 -16.60 -3.22 27.93
C SER A 505 -15.91 -4.10 28.99
N GLU A 506 -16.54 -5.22 29.37
CA GLU A 506 -15.99 -6.24 30.26
C GLU A 506 -15.63 -7.58 29.58
N THR A 507 -16.01 -7.82 28.33
CA THR A 507 -15.89 -9.15 27.71
C THR A 507 -14.61 -9.30 26.90
N GLY A 508 -13.89 -10.40 27.12
CA GLY A 508 -12.59 -10.66 26.51
C GLY A 508 -12.70 -11.29 25.13
N LEU A 509 -11.55 -11.55 24.49
CA LEU A 509 -11.48 -12.24 23.19
C LEU A 509 -12.21 -13.60 23.19
N TYR A 510 -12.24 -14.30 24.33
CA TYR A 510 -12.96 -15.56 24.50
C TYR A 510 -14.46 -15.39 24.27
N ASP A 511 -15.05 -14.33 24.81
CA ASP A 511 -16.48 -14.07 24.73
C ASP A 511 -16.91 -13.73 23.30
N ILE A 512 -16.03 -13.04 22.53
CA ILE A 512 -16.24 -12.81 21.09
C ILE A 512 -16.33 -14.14 20.34
N VAL A 513 -15.41 -15.07 20.60
CA VAL A 513 -15.39 -16.38 19.93
C VAL A 513 -16.58 -17.24 20.35
N ALA A 514 -17.00 -17.16 21.62
CA ALA A 514 -18.11 -17.95 22.16
C ALA A 514 -19.49 -17.42 21.74
N PHE A 515 -19.62 -16.11 21.47
CA PHE A 515 -20.88 -15.46 21.12
C PHE A 515 -21.51 -16.01 19.83
N ASP A 516 -20.78 -15.97 18.71
CA ASP A 516 -21.22 -16.54 17.44
C ASP A 516 -20.01 -17.03 16.63
N PRO A 517 -19.52 -18.26 16.88
CA PRO A 517 -18.34 -18.79 16.21
C PRO A 517 -18.55 -18.97 14.70
N TYR A 518 -19.78 -19.23 14.25
CA TYR A 518 -20.10 -19.39 12.84
C TYR A 518 -20.07 -18.05 12.10
N GLY A 519 -20.66 -16.99 12.69
CA GLY A 519 -20.58 -15.63 12.15
C GLY A 519 -19.15 -15.11 12.10
N LEU A 520 -18.35 -15.35 13.15
CA LEU A 520 -16.93 -15.00 13.16
C LEU A 520 -16.15 -15.73 12.07
N PHE A 521 -16.38 -17.03 11.90
CA PHE A 521 -15.73 -17.81 10.84
C PHE A 521 -16.15 -17.34 9.44
N GLY A 522 -17.43 -17.04 9.23
CA GLY A 522 -17.93 -16.48 7.97
C GLY A 522 -17.31 -15.13 7.63
N HIS A 523 -17.18 -14.25 8.63
CA HIS A 523 -16.44 -12.98 8.50
C HIS A 523 -14.97 -13.20 8.15
N TRP A 524 -14.31 -14.09 8.88
CA TRP A 524 -12.90 -14.43 8.67
C TRP A 524 -12.65 -14.94 7.24
N GLN A 525 -13.48 -15.88 6.77
CA GLN A 525 -13.42 -16.40 5.40
C GLN A 525 -13.63 -15.30 4.35
N ALA A 526 -14.63 -14.43 4.56
CA ALA A 526 -14.90 -13.32 3.65
C ALA A 526 -13.71 -12.37 3.54
N ASN A 527 -13.08 -12.03 4.67
CA ASN A 527 -11.87 -11.21 4.70
C ASN A 527 -10.67 -11.89 4.04
N LEU A 528 -10.47 -13.20 4.24
CA LEU A 528 -9.42 -13.94 3.54
C LEU A 528 -9.65 -13.92 2.03
N SER A 529 -10.88 -14.16 1.58
CA SER A 529 -11.26 -14.09 0.17
C SER A 529 -10.99 -12.70 -0.41
N GLN A 530 -11.41 -11.65 0.29
CA GLN A 530 -11.16 -10.26 -0.10
C GLN A 530 -9.66 -9.93 -0.09
N PHE A 531 -8.87 -10.49 0.84
CA PHE A 531 -7.43 -10.29 0.86
C PHE A 531 -6.77 -10.82 -0.42
N PHE A 532 -7.06 -12.07 -0.80
CA PHE A 532 -6.47 -12.69 -1.99
C PHE A 532 -7.00 -12.15 -3.32
N SER A 533 -8.26 -11.70 -3.36
CA SER A 533 -8.88 -11.17 -4.59
C SER A 533 -8.62 -9.67 -4.81
N PHE A 534 -8.63 -8.86 -3.74
CA PHE A 534 -8.59 -7.40 -3.84
C PHE A 534 -7.45 -6.77 -3.03
N THR A 535 -7.33 -7.02 -1.72
CA THR A 535 -6.36 -6.29 -0.89
C THR A 535 -4.91 -6.51 -1.34
N LEU A 536 -4.56 -7.73 -1.75
CA LEU A 536 -3.24 -8.03 -2.29
C LEU A 536 -2.95 -7.25 -3.59
N HIS A 537 -3.98 -7.02 -4.41
CA HIS A 537 -3.89 -6.16 -5.58
C HIS A 537 -3.66 -4.71 -5.17
N THR A 538 -4.37 -4.19 -4.18
CA THR A 538 -4.17 -2.81 -3.70
C THR A 538 -2.78 -2.60 -3.12
N ILE A 539 -2.25 -3.60 -2.38
CA ILE A 539 -0.93 -3.52 -1.76
C ILE A 539 0.18 -3.55 -2.81
N PHE A 540 0.20 -4.58 -3.68
CA PHE A 540 1.34 -4.85 -4.56
C PHE A 540 1.09 -4.52 -6.03
N ILE A 541 -0.16 -4.36 -6.45
CA ILE A 541 -0.61 -4.26 -7.85
C ILE A 541 -0.33 -5.56 -8.63
N TRP A 542 -1.32 -6.03 -9.40
CA TRP A 542 -1.12 -7.23 -10.22
C TRP A 542 -0.12 -6.92 -11.34
N PRO A 543 0.82 -7.83 -11.68
CA PRO A 543 0.91 -9.21 -11.21
C PRO A 543 1.80 -9.44 -9.96
N PHE A 544 2.32 -8.42 -9.26
CA PHE A 544 3.29 -8.61 -8.18
C PHE A 544 2.78 -9.40 -6.99
N GLY A 545 1.51 -9.20 -6.63
CA GLY A 545 0.85 -10.02 -5.61
C GLY A 545 1.06 -11.53 -5.87
N LEU A 546 0.98 -11.95 -7.14
CA LEU A 546 1.22 -13.34 -7.55
C LEU A 546 2.63 -13.79 -7.18
N LEU A 547 3.63 -12.94 -7.45
CA LEU A 547 5.03 -13.27 -7.20
C LEU A 547 5.28 -13.50 -5.70
N MET A 548 4.65 -12.68 -4.86
CA MET A 548 4.73 -12.82 -3.41
C MET A 548 4.09 -14.14 -2.94
N LEU A 549 2.91 -14.48 -3.49
CA LEU A 549 2.23 -15.75 -3.18
C LEU A 549 3.02 -16.97 -3.67
N LEU A 550 3.62 -16.90 -4.85
CA LEU A 550 4.48 -17.97 -5.38
C LEU A 550 5.75 -18.13 -4.54
N GLY A 551 6.34 -17.03 -4.09
CA GLY A 551 7.47 -17.03 -3.15
C GLY A 551 7.11 -17.63 -1.80
N LEU A 552 5.95 -17.24 -1.26
CA LEU A 552 5.39 -17.79 -0.02
C LEU A 552 5.18 -19.31 -0.15
N GLY A 553 4.47 -19.75 -1.19
CA GLY A 553 4.22 -21.17 -1.44
C GLY A 553 5.51 -21.96 -1.62
N LEU A 554 6.47 -21.43 -2.38
CA LEU A 554 7.78 -22.06 -2.58
C LEU A 554 8.55 -22.22 -1.26
N ALA A 555 8.56 -21.18 -0.41
CA ALA A 555 9.25 -21.21 0.88
C ALA A 555 8.62 -22.21 1.86
N LEU A 556 7.29 -22.37 1.84
CA LEU A 556 6.57 -23.37 2.63
C LEU A 556 6.82 -24.80 2.13
N LEU A 557 6.81 -25.00 0.80
CA LEU A 557 6.94 -26.33 0.20
C LEU A 557 8.36 -26.88 0.24
N LYS A 558 9.39 -26.06 -0.05
CA LYS A 558 10.76 -26.55 -0.17
C LYS A 558 11.48 -26.77 1.16
N ARG A 559 11.00 -26.19 2.26
CA ARG A 559 11.52 -26.37 3.64
C ARG A 559 13.06 -26.30 3.81
N ALA A 560 13.79 -25.71 2.87
CA ALA A 560 15.25 -25.87 2.79
C ALA A 560 16.05 -24.84 3.59
N ASP A 561 15.48 -23.66 3.89
CA ASP A 561 16.12 -22.62 4.67
C ASP A 561 15.18 -22.15 5.80
N ALA A 562 15.59 -22.38 7.04
CA ALA A 562 14.82 -22.01 8.24
C ALA A 562 14.48 -20.50 8.29
N ARG A 563 15.30 -19.66 7.64
CA ARG A 563 15.10 -18.21 7.55
C ARG A 563 13.94 -17.87 6.62
N LEU A 564 13.88 -18.48 5.44
CA LEU A 564 12.75 -18.32 4.51
C LEU A 564 11.47 -18.91 5.10
N SER A 565 11.57 -20.04 5.80
CA SER A 565 10.44 -20.62 6.50
C SER A 565 9.90 -19.71 7.60
N LEU A 566 10.76 -18.97 8.34
CA LEU A 566 10.30 -17.95 9.29
C LEU A 566 9.51 -16.85 8.58
N LEU A 567 10.06 -16.27 7.50
CA LEU A 567 9.36 -15.20 6.76
C LEU A 567 8.01 -15.65 6.21
N ALA A 568 7.95 -16.88 5.70
CA ALA A 568 6.74 -17.49 5.17
C ALA A 568 5.71 -17.77 6.28
N TRP A 569 6.16 -18.32 7.41
CA TRP A 569 5.34 -18.56 8.59
C TRP A 569 4.73 -17.26 9.14
N LEU A 570 5.57 -16.24 9.35
CA LEU A 570 5.12 -14.93 9.85
C LEU A 570 4.12 -14.30 8.89
N SER A 571 4.41 -14.28 7.59
CA SER A 571 3.50 -13.74 6.58
C SER A 571 2.15 -14.45 6.60
N LEU A 572 2.13 -15.78 6.53
CA LEU A 572 0.90 -16.56 6.49
C LEU A 572 0.08 -16.41 7.77
N CYS A 573 0.69 -16.63 8.93
CA CYS A 573 -0.03 -16.58 10.20
C CYS A 573 -0.52 -15.17 10.53
N TYR A 574 0.24 -14.13 10.17
CA TYR A 574 -0.21 -12.76 10.35
C TYR A 574 -1.39 -12.42 9.45
N ILE A 575 -1.39 -12.86 8.18
CA ILE A 575 -2.58 -12.71 7.29
C ILE A 575 -3.79 -13.36 7.94
N LEU A 576 -3.65 -14.59 8.42
CA LEU A 576 -4.72 -15.33 9.07
C LEU A 576 -5.26 -14.62 10.31
N ILE A 577 -4.39 -14.07 11.16
CA ILE A 577 -4.81 -13.36 12.39
C ILE A 577 -5.47 -12.03 12.04
N ILE A 578 -4.85 -11.20 11.18
CA ILE A 578 -5.38 -9.88 10.84
C ILE A 578 -6.71 -9.98 10.09
N ALA A 579 -6.93 -11.03 9.31
CA ALA A 579 -8.21 -11.27 8.66
C ALA A 579 -9.39 -11.45 9.63
N LEU A 580 -9.16 -11.66 10.94
CA LEU A 580 -10.22 -11.63 11.95
C LEU A 580 -10.75 -10.21 12.20
N THR A 581 -9.96 -9.18 11.90
CA THR A 581 -10.30 -7.76 12.11
C THR A 581 -10.94 -7.16 10.84
N TRP A 582 -10.64 -5.89 10.52
CA TRP A 582 -11.04 -5.27 9.26
C TRP A 582 -10.03 -5.58 8.15
N ASN A 583 -10.50 -5.86 6.94
CA ASN A 583 -9.61 -6.04 5.79
C ASN A 583 -9.19 -4.69 5.18
N LYS A 584 -8.36 -3.94 5.92
CA LYS A 584 -7.73 -2.70 5.45
C LYS A 584 -6.30 -2.98 5.03
N ASP A 585 -5.90 -2.46 3.87
CA ASP A 585 -4.55 -2.55 3.29
C ASP A 585 -3.43 -2.22 4.30
N ARG A 586 -3.60 -1.13 5.06
CA ARG A 586 -2.63 -0.69 6.08
C ARG A 586 -2.34 -1.71 7.18
N PHE A 587 -3.30 -2.58 7.53
CA PHE A 587 -3.09 -3.58 8.58
C PHE A 587 -2.13 -4.70 8.16
N TYR A 588 -1.93 -4.87 6.86
CA TYR A 588 -0.95 -5.80 6.29
C TYR A 588 0.42 -5.17 6.05
N LEU A 589 0.61 -3.87 6.32
CA LEU A 589 1.90 -3.20 6.16
C LEU A 589 3.07 -3.92 6.85
N PRO A 590 2.92 -4.52 8.05
CA PRO A 590 4.01 -5.27 8.71
C PRO A 590 4.53 -6.49 7.95
N ILE A 591 3.73 -7.12 7.07
CA ILE A 591 4.18 -8.27 6.28
C ILE A 591 4.63 -7.89 4.87
N VAL A 592 4.39 -6.66 4.43
CA VAL A 592 4.78 -6.20 3.09
C VAL A 592 6.28 -6.42 2.84
N PRO A 593 7.21 -5.95 3.69
CA PRO A 593 8.63 -6.24 3.57
C PRO A 593 8.98 -7.73 3.42
N LEU A 594 8.29 -8.59 4.17
CA LEU A 594 8.56 -10.03 4.21
C LEU A 594 8.14 -10.69 2.89
N LEU A 595 6.94 -10.33 2.42
CA LEU A 595 6.40 -10.75 1.13
C LEU A 595 7.32 -10.29 -0.01
N LEU A 596 7.87 -9.08 0.03
CA LEU A 596 8.83 -8.58 -0.96
C LEU A 596 10.10 -9.46 -1.05
N VAL A 597 10.64 -9.89 0.11
CA VAL A 597 11.77 -10.84 0.14
C VAL A 597 11.36 -12.21 -0.43
N LEU A 598 10.16 -12.68 -0.14
CA LEU A 598 9.64 -13.94 -0.69
C LEU A 598 9.43 -13.86 -2.21
N GLY A 599 8.92 -12.74 -2.74
CA GLY A 599 8.82 -12.51 -4.19
C GLY A 599 10.19 -12.47 -4.87
N ALA A 600 11.18 -11.82 -4.24
CA ALA A 600 12.57 -11.85 -4.70
C ALA A 600 13.15 -13.28 -4.68
N TYR A 601 12.82 -14.08 -3.66
CA TYR A 601 13.21 -15.49 -3.58
C TYR A 601 12.64 -16.30 -4.74
N TRP A 602 11.36 -16.11 -5.09
CA TRP A 602 10.76 -16.77 -6.25
C TRP A 602 11.47 -16.42 -7.56
N LEU A 603 11.77 -15.14 -7.77
CA LEU A 603 12.49 -14.68 -8.97
C LEU A 603 13.90 -15.27 -9.06
N GLU A 604 14.63 -15.34 -7.94
CA GLU A 604 15.95 -15.96 -7.88
C GLU A 604 15.88 -17.48 -8.07
N TRP A 605 14.87 -18.14 -7.50
CA TRP A 605 14.65 -19.56 -7.71
C TRP A 605 14.35 -19.86 -9.19
N LEU A 606 13.46 -19.10 -9.83
CA LEU A 606 13.11 -19.26 -11.24
C LEU A 606 14.36 -19.14 -12.13
N ARG A 607 15.20 -18.15 -11.86
CA ARG A 607 16.50 -18.01 -12.52
C ARG A 607 17.42 -19.19 -12.26
N GLY A 608 17.50 -19.64 -11.01
CA GLY A 608 18.25 -20.82 -10.61
C GLY A 608 17.75 -22.12 -11.24
N GLN A 609 16.51 -22.17 -11.76
CA GLN A 609 16.02 -23.29 -12.57
C GLN A 609 16.28 -23.10 -14.07
N ALA A 610 16.58 -21.88 -14.53
CA ALA A 610 16.76 -21.59 -15.95
C ALA A 610 17.90 -22.40 -16.59
N TRP A 611 18.89 -22.88 -15.83
CA TRP A 611 19.94 -23.76 -16.41
C TRP A 611 19.38 -25.10 -16.90
N ARG A 612 18.30 -25.60 -16.28
CA ARG A 612 17.58 -26.82 -16.70
C ARG A 612 16.77 -26.60 -17.96
N TRP A 613 16.50 -25.36 -18.31
CA TRP A 613 15.78 -25.02 -19.53
C TRP A 613 16.71 -25.15 -20.74
N PRO A 614 16.16 -25.49 -21.92
CA PRO A 614 16.91 -25.46 -23.17
C PRO A 614 17.75 -24.19 -23.28
N ARG A 615 19.00 -24.28 -23.78
CA ARG A 615 19.92 -23.12 -23.85
C ARG A 615 19.28 -21.89 -24.51
N GLY A 616 18.35 -22.10 -25.45
CA GLY A 616 17.61 -21.05 -26.15
C GLY A 616 16.47 -20.39 -25.36
N SER A 617 16.09 -20.87 -24.18
CA SER A 617 14.98 -20.33 -23.36
C SER A 617 15.42 -19.79 -22.01
N ARG A 618 16.72 -19.88 -21.65
CA ARG A 618 17.26 -19.35 -20.38
C ARG A 618 17.00 -17.85 -20.20
N TRP A 619 16.93 -17.12 -21.31
CA TRP A 619 16.66 -15.68 -21.32
C TRP A 619 15.22 -15.33 -20.89
N LEU A 620 14.27 -16.27 -20.96
CA LEU A 620 12.88 -16.02 -20.56
C LEU A 620 12.78 -15.68 -19.06
N ALA A 621 13.61 -16.28 -18.21
CA ALA A 621 13.68 -15.93 -16.79
C ALA A 621 14.18 -14.49 -16.59
N GLU A 622 15.12 -14.03 -17.42
CA GLU A 622 15.62 -12.66 -17.38
C GLU A 622 14.60 -11.66 -17.95
N ALA A 623 13.91 -12.02 -19.03
CA ALA A 623 12.83 -11.22 -19.61
C ALA A 623 11.67 -11.07 -18.61
N ALA A 624 11.25 -12.16 -17.95
CA ALA A 624 10.21 -12.12 -16.93
C ALA A 624 10.61 -11.18 -15.77
N GLN A 625 11.84 -11.29 -15.26
CA GLN A 625 12.36 -10.36 -14.26
C GLN A 625 12.31 -8.91 -14.74
N ALA A 626 12.74 -8.66 -15.98
CA ALA A 626 12.82 -7.32 -16.53
C ALA A 626 11.45 -6.69 -16.81
N VAL A 627 10.47 -7.49 -17.25
CA VAL A 627 9.06 -7.08 -17.38
C VAL A 627 8.48 -6.76 -16.01
N CYS A 628 8.75 -7.60 -15.00
CA CYS A 628 8.35 -7.32 -13.62
C CYS A 628 8.98 -6.00 -13.12
N LEU A 629 10.28 -5.78 -13.36
CA LEU A 629 10.98 -4.53 -13.01
C LEU A 629 10.36 -3.29 -13.66
N ALA A 630 10.01 -3.40 -14.93
CA ALA A 630 9.47 -2.28 -15.68
C ALA A 630 8.03 -1.95 -15.30
N TRP A 631 7.21 -2.99 -15.11
CA TRP A 631 5.85 -2.85 -14.61
C TRP A 631 5.84 -2.27 -13.18
N ALA A 632 6.84 -2.59 -12.37
CA ALA A 632 6.97 -2.07 -11.01
C ALA A 632 7.08 -0.55 -11.01
N LEU A 633 7.90 -0.05 -11.93
CA LEU A 633 8.24 1.36 -11.99
C LEU A 633 7.19 2.17 -12.75
N SER A 634 6.41 1.55 -13.64
CA SER A 634 5.23 2.21 -14.22
C SER A 634 4.15 2.49 -13.18
N HIS A 635 4.15 1.77 -12.05
CA HIS A 635 3.19 1.93 -10.97
C HIS A 635 3.69 2.77 -9.80
N LEU A 636 4.88 3.38 -9.90
CA LEU A 636 5.30 4.43 -8.95
C LEU A 636 4.30 5.59 -8.90
N SER A 637 3.57 5.85 -9.99
CA SER A 637 2.50 6.84 -10.03
C SER A 637 1.25 6.44 -9.25
N ALA A 638 1.06 5.16 -8.94
CA ALA A 638 -0.07 4.67 -8.15
C ALA A 638 0.06 4.99 -6.65
N ILE A 639 1.08 5.76 -6.25
CA ILE A 639 1.12 6.37 -4.91
C ILE A 639 0.01 7.42 -4.77
N ASP A 640 -0.36 8.10 -5.86
CA ASP A 640 -1.29 9.24 -5.85
C ASP A 640 -2.71 8.88 -5.37
N PRO A 641 -3.34 7.81 -5.90
CA PRO A 641 -4.66 7.40 -5.42
C PRO A 641 -4.66 7.02 -3.94
N ILE A 642 -3.55 6.48 -3.42
CA ILE A 642 -3.42 6.15 -1.99
C ILE A 642 -3.32 7.43 -1.17
N LEU A 643 -2.52 8.42 -1.60
CA LEU A 643 -2.40 9.70 -0.89
C LEU A 643 -3.71 10.48 -0.87
N ARG A 644 -4.52 10.43 -1.93
CA ARG A 644 -5.88 11.02 -1.98
C ARG A 644 -6.82 10.47 -0.93
N VAL A 645 -6.69 9.20 -0.57
CA VAL A 645 -7.51 8.58 0.50
C VAL A 645 -7.18 9.18 1.87
N TYR A 646 -5.94 9.66 2.06
CA TYR A 646 -5.42 10.09 3.36
C TYR A 646 -5.18 11.62 3.46
N GLY A 647 -5.42 12.40 2.41
CA GLY A 647 -5.04 13.81 2.41
C GLY A 647 -5.57 14.63 1.25
N SER A 648 -5.35 15.94 1.35
CA SER A 648 -5.66 16.92 0.31
C SER A 648 -4.37 17.50 -0.28
N LEU A 649 -4.50 18.12 -1.44
CA LEU A 649 -3.42 18.90 -2.03
C LEU A 649 -3.18 20.18 -1.20
N LYS A 650 -1.90 20.57 -1.09
CA LYS A 650 -1.47 21.91 -0.64
C LYS A 650 -1.65 22.89 -1.77
#